data_AF-A0A973DKJ9-F1
#
_entry.id   AF-A0A973DKJ9-F1
#
_cell.length_a   1.000
_cell.length_b   1.000
_cell.length_c   1.000
_cell.angle_alpha   90.00
_cell.angle_beta   90.00
_cell.angle_gamma   90.00
#
_symmetry.space_group_name_H-M   'P 1'
#
loop_
_entity.id
_entity.type
_entity.pdbx_description
1 polymer ?
#
loop_
_entity_poly.entity_id
_entity_poly.type
_entity_poly.pdbx_seq_one_letter_code
_entity_poly.pdbx_strand_id
1 'polypeptide(L)'
;MNNLEKHQEFVQKNGKEITGINVSVVLSEEENKQTDLKFTFGWTISIGVNQHDHGAYRPSGSGTVNCGRGSEASSQAHSDAKKYISGKDSLFNDRMRKCLCNDVAKNFVLANQDLHSAPEQYVGEDPCHNCGGSGSNSCYSCHGNGKRSCSSCGGSGRKDVQKYDHHNERTVYSTETCSGCWGSGKTRCGTCSGTGSITCGTCNGGGYLYCSYTIDGNAERSTTWLSENSDYHVWSDTFVKNQALNIIYSINDIKEVDAGNSFGGCTFFYAMKGILPTLQFKADVKGGSTYLQFAGRKNLTHDAGGVYDPAVWSIGQKLGSGDKETDIEVLAVPAIKSIVEASETKTSLDLVTQNWVSTDIRDAVVANYHELVGQLKKASNKGIVSKMFTGLFKNAYLLVMFAAFVALLLPGFANDVSGRFNLWNYSNLVDAYFNGYYRLFGVHQELSFRMQQGLNIAIAIFTLWIVHQGVSKYYWKQIGKFKTFIITLIITLAIPFACLTTYWAMINIINYKFNVEHLLLGGSLFASVYFFFWAFAKPKKWYIKPLAAIGAFVVIIGVQYALMVLNGPIDIEALKAGNAPYLKQLSNMIMPAMQYILLNGPEIILMTVLFTYFATRRRFWLNTKATVSEYNSPVLLKSMKMD
;
A
#
# COMPACT_ATOMS: atom_id res chain seq x y z
N MET A 1 -20.61 54.78 -6.17
CA MET A 1 -19.82 53.77 -6.88
C MET A 1 -20.74 52.99 -7.80
N ASN A 2 -20.41 52.95 -9.09
CA ASN A 2 -21.07 52.11 -10.07
C ASN A 2 -20.83 50.61 -9.77
N ASN A 3 -21.68 49.70 -10.24
CA ASN A 3 -21.51 48.25 -10.02
C ASN A 3 -20.18 47.72 -10.57
N LEU A 4 -19.74 48.25 -11.71
CA LEU A 4 -18.42 48.00 -12.31
C LEU A 4 -17.26 48.36 -11.36
N GLU A 5 -17.28 49.54 -10.74
CA GLU A 5 -16.21 49.99 -9.84
C GLU A 5 -16.08 49.08 -8.61
N LYS A 6 -17.22 48.65 -8.05
CA LYS A 6 -17.24 47.72 -6.91
C LYS A 6 -16.64 46.36 -7.25
N HIS A 7 -16.96 45.81 -8.43
CA HIS A 7 -16.41 44.52 -8.87
C HIS A 7 -14.92 44.64 -9.19
N GLN A 8 -14.49 45.75 -9.79
CA GLN A 8 -13.08 46.00 -10.06
C GLN A 8 -12.27 46.07 -8.75
N GLU A 9 -12.73 46.85 -7.77
CA GLU A 9 -12.08 46.93 -6.46
C GLU A 9 -12.02 45.58 -5.76
N PHE A 10 -13.10 44.77 -5.85
CA PHE A 10 -13.13 43.42 -5.31
C PHE A 10 -12.04 42.53 -5.94
N VAL A 11 -11.95 42.49 -7.27
CA VAL A 11 -10.95 41.67 -7.99
C VAL A 11 -9.53 42.14 -7.66
N GLN A 12 -9.28 43.45 -7.60
CA GLN A 12 -7.96 43.99 -7.27
C GLN A 12 -7.55 43.69 -5.82
N LYS A 13 -8.48 43.87 -4.87
CA LYS A 13 -8.23 43.61 -3.44
C LYS A 13 -7.98 42.12 -3.20
N ASN A 14 -8.88 41.26 -3.68
CA ASN A 14 -8.77 39.81 -3.52
C ASN A 14 -7.53 39.28 -4.26
N GLY A 15 -7.25 39.79 -5.46
CA GLY A 15 -6.04 39.47 -6.21
C GLY A 15 -4.76 39.82 -5.44
N LYS A 16 -4.71 40.97 -4.75
CA LYS A 16 -3.57 41.35 -3.91
C LYS A 16 -3.41 40.44 -2.70
N GLU A 17 -4.49 40.08 -2.03
CA GLU A 17 -4.47 39.19 -0.87
C GLU A 17 -3.97 37.78 -1.26
N ILE A 18 -4.39 37.27 -2.42
CA ILE A 18 -4.06 35.93 -2.90
C ILE A 18 -2.66 35.87 -3.53
N THR A 19 -2.29 36.85 -4.36
CA THR A 19 -1.02 36.84 -5.11
C THR A 19 0.10 37.61 -4.42
N GLY A 20 -0.19 38.40 -3.39
CA GLY A 20 0.80 39.25 -2.69
C GLY A 20 1.20 40.51 -3.46
N ILE A 21 0.77 40.68 -4.71
CA ILE A 21 1.07 41.84 -5.55
C ILE A 21 -0.21 42.48 -6.08
N ASN A 22 -0.15 43.77 -6.41
CA ASN A 22 -1.30 44.46 -6.98
C ASN A 22 -1.62 43.89 -8.37
N VAL A 23 -2.82 43.33 -8.51
CA VAL A 23 -3.34 42.87 -9.81
C VAL A 23 -3.87 44.08 -10.58
N SER A 24 -3.26 44.38 -11.72
CA SER A 24 -3.68 45.47 -12.60
C SER A 24 -4.74 44.95 -13.58
N VAL A 25 -6.02 45.01 -13.16
CA VAL A 25 -7.19 44.68 -13.98
C VAL A 25 -8.03 45.94 -14.16
N VAL A 26 -8.41 46.23 -15.40
CA VAL A 26 -9.40 47.27 -15.73
C VAL A 26 -10.64 46.58 -16.28
N LEU A 27 -11.78 46.81 -15.64
CA LEU A 27 -13.06 46.29 -16.11
C LEU A 27 -13.75 47.30 -17.02
N SER A 28 -14.35 46.80 -18.10
CA SER A 28 -15.06 47.57 -19.10
C SER A 28 -16.25 46.75 -19.64
N GLU A 29 -17.11 47.39 -20.43
CA GLU A 29 -18.21 46.71 -21.16
C GLU A 29 -19.07 45.81 -20.24
N GLU A 30 -19.68 46.39 -19.19
CA GLU A 30 -20.62 45.67 -18.33
C GLU A 30 -21.87 45.27 -19.13
N GLU A 31 -22.01 43.97 -19.39
CA GLU A 31 -23.18 43.39 -20.03
C GLU A 31 -23.95 42.58 -18.99
N ASN A 32 -25.15 43.06 -18.64
CA ASN A 32 -26.07 42.35 -17.76
C ASN A 32 -27.26 41.88 -18.60
N LYS A 33 -27.48 40.57 -18.64
CA LYS A 33 -28.56 39.94 -19.39
C LYS A 33 -29.46 39.13 -18.48
N GLN A 34 -30.75 39.16 -18.79
CA GLN A 34 -31.78 38.39 -18.10
C GLN A 34 -32.38 37.38 -19.07
N THR A 35 -31.73 36.23 -19.15
CA THR A 35 -32.14 35.19 -20.09
C THR A 35 -33.38 34.47 -19.57
N ASP A 36 -34.43 34.49 -20.39
CA ASP A 36 -35.61 33.65 -20.21
C ASP A 36 -35.28 32.20 -20.58
N LEU A 37 -35.11 31.36 -19.57
CA LEU A 37 -34.92 29.93 -19.73
C LEU A 37 -36.24 29.21 -19.56
N LYS A 38 -36.70 28.56 -20.63
CA LYS A 38 -37.69 27.51 -20.55
C LYS A 38 -36.98 26.19 -20.37
N PHE A 39 -37.32 25.50 -19.30
CA PHE A 39 -36.80 24.17 -19.04
C PHE A 39 -37.94 23.20 -18.85
N THR A 40 -37.78 22.08 -19.54
CA THR A 40 -38.77 21.02 -19.56
C THR A 40 -38.12 19.77 -19.02
N PHE A 41 -38.82 19.09 -18.12
CA PHE A 41 -38.36 17.85 -17.55
C PHE A 41 -39.51 16.86 -17.45
N GLY A 42 -39.16 15.58 -17.52
CA GLY A 42 -40.13 14.52 -17.43
C GLY A 42 -39.50 13.22 -16.97
N TRP A 43 -40.36 12.26 -16.67
CA TRP A 43 -39.94 10.90 -16.38
C TRP A 43 -40.51 9.95 -17.42
N THR A 44 -39.64 9.08 -17.92
CA THR A 44 -40.02 7.92 -18.71
C THR A 44 -40.20 6.76 -17.74
N ILE A 45 -41.42 6.26 -17.65
CA ILE A 45 -41.73 5.13 -16.78
C ILE A 45 -41.52 3.85 -17.58
N SER A 46 -40.63 3.00 -17.09
CA SER A 46 -40.45 1.65 -17.58
C SER A 46 -41.02 0.67 -16.57
N ILE A 47 -41.88 -0.22 -17.06
CA ILE A 47 -42.46 -1.31 -16.25
C ILE A 47 -41.96 -2.61 -16.86
N GLY A 48 -41.24 -3.39 -16.07
CA GLY A 48 -40.65 -4.67 -16.46
C GLY A 48 -41.20 -5.81 -15.62
N VAL A 49 -41.13 -7.02 -16.18
CA VAL A 49 -41.39 -8.25 -15.44
C VAL A 49 -40.06 -8.96 -15.23
N ASN A 50 -39.69 -9.18 -13.98
CA ASN A 50 -38.44 -9.84 -13.61
C ASN A 50 -38.70 -11.25 -13.07
N GLN A 51 -37.92 -12.21 -13.55
CA GLN A 51 -37.98 -13.61 -13.11
C GLN A 51 -37.01 -13.84 -11.95
N HIS A 52 -37.44 -14.62 -10.97
CA HIS A 52 -36.64 -15.09 -9.84
C HIS A 52 -36.78 -16.61 -9.72
N ASP A 53 -35.66 -17.32 -9.62
CA ASP A 53 -35.63 -18.77 -9.48
C ASP A 53 -35.44 -19.17 -8.01
N HIS A 54 -36.29 -20.07 -7.51
CA HIS A 54 -36.29 -20.51 -6.11
C HIS A 54 -35.91 -21.98 -5.93
N GLY A 55 -35.64 -22.69 -7.03
CA GLY A 55 -35.25 -24.09 -7.00
C GLY A 55 -36.33 -24.96 -6.34
N ALA A 56 -35.93 -25.79 -5.37
CA ALA A 56 -36.84 -26.70 -4.67
C ALA A 56 -37.84 -26.02 -3.71
N TYR A 57 -37.64 -24.74 -3.38
CA TYR A 57 -38.37 -24.07 -2.32
C TYR A 57 -39.50 -23.21 -2.90
N ARG A 58 -40.71 -23.39 -2.36
CA ARG A 58 -41.86 -22.61 -2.76
C ARG A 58 -41.90 -21.26 -2.04
N PRO A 59 -41.89 -20.12 -2.77
CA PRO A 59 -42.09 -18.81 -2.15
C PRO A 59 -43.45 -18.72 -1.47
N SER A 60 -43.52 -18.08 -0.30
CA SER A 60 -44.76 -17.86 0.45
C SER A 60 -44.80 -16.45 1.03
N GLY A 61 -45.98 -15.81 0.97
CA GLY A 61 -46.20 -14.45 1.44
C GLY A 61 -47.64 -13.99 1.18
N SER A 62 -48.05 -12.89 1.83
CA SER A 62 -49.43 -12.36 1.73
C SER A 62 -49.79 -11.77 0.36
N GLY A 63 -48.81 -11.58 -0.53
CA GLY A 63 -48.98 -11.10 -1.92
C GLY A 63 -48.73 -12.18 -2.99
N THR A 64 -48.62 -13.46 -2.61
CA THR A 64 -48.31 -14.52 -3.58
C THR A 64 -49.53 -14.94 -4.39
N VAL A 65 -49.43 -14.84 -5.72
CA VAL A 65 -50.43 -15.34 -6.68
C VAL A 65 -49.93 -16.66 -7.26
N ASN A 66 -50.62 -17.76 -6.94
CA ASN A 66 -50.27 -19.08 -7.46
C ASN A 66 -50.81 -19.26 -8.88
N CYS A 67 -49.92 -19.43 -9.86
CA CYS A 67 -50.25 -19.42 -11.27
C CYS A 67 -50.10 -20.79 -11.95
N GLY A 68 -49.91 -21.87 -11.19
CA GLY A 68 -49.68 -23.19 -11.80
C GLY A 68 -48.29 -23.27 -12.41
N ARG A 69 -48.16 -23.34 -13.73
CA ARG A 69 -46.87 -23.49 -14.42
C ARG A 69 -46.03 -22.21 -14.43
N GLY A 70 -44.72 -22.34 -14.60
CA GLY A 70 -43.82 -21.18 -14.73
C GLY A 70 -44.17 -20.28 -15.92
N SER A 71 -44.61 -20.86 -17.04
CA SER A 71 -45.05 -20.11 -18.22
C SER A 71 -46.38 -19.37 -18.02
N GLU A 72 -47.29 -19.92 -17.22
CA GLU A 72 -48.56 -19.31 -16.85
C GLU A 72 -48.34 -18.14 -15.89
N ALA A 73 -47.44 -18.30 -14.91
CA ALA A 73 -46.99 -17.22 -14.02
C ALA A 73 -46.40 -16.05 -14.80
N SER A 74 -45.52 -16.33 -15.78
CA SER A 74 -44.95 -15.31 -16.66
C SER A 74 -46.04 -14.59 -17.47
N SER A 75 -46.95 -15.35 -18.09
CA SER A 75 -48.02 -14.78 -18.91
C SER A 75 -48.96 -13.88 -18.10
N GLN A 76 -49.31 -14.30 -16.87
CA GLN A 76 -50.14 -13.54 -15.97
C GLN A 76 -49.44 -12.25 -15.49
N ALA A 77 -48.16 -12.34 -15.10
CA ALA A 77 -47.37 -11.16 -14.73
C ALA A 77 -47.27 -10.14 -15.87
N HIS A 78 -47.04 -10.58 -17.11
CA HIS A 78 -47.03 -9.68 -18.28
C HIS A 78 -48.42 -9.10 -18.61
N SER A 79 -49.50 -9.84 -18.35
CA SER A 79 -50.86 -9.34 -18.52
C SER A 79 -51.18 -8.26 -17.49
N ASP A 80 -50.83 -8.50 -16.23
CA ASP A 80 -51.06 -7.56 -15.13
C ASP A 80 -50.15 -6.33 -15.21
N ALA A 81 -48.91 -6.48 -15.71
CA ALA A 81 -48.01 -5.35 -16.02
C ALA A 81 -48.70 -4.29 -16.91
N LYS A 82 -49.56 -4.69 -17.85
CA LYS A 82 -50.34 -3.77 -18.71
C LYS A 82 -51.34 -2.91 -17.93
N LYS A 83 -51.80 -3.37 -16.75
CA LYS A 83 -52.70 -2.60 -15.88
C LYS A 83 -51.97 -1.43 -15.21
N TYR A 84 -50.70 -1.62 -14.85
CA TYR A 84 -49.85 -0.54 -14.35
C TYR A 84 -49.56 0.49 -15.44
N ILE A 85 -49.30 0.04 -16.68
CA ILE A 85 -49.08 0.93 -17.84
C ILE A 85 -50.36 1.73 -18.18
N SER A 86 -51.55 1.15 -18.00
CA SER A 86 -52.82 1.83 -18.27
C SER A 86 -53.35 2.70 -17.11
N GLY A 87 -52.59 2.85 -16.02
CA GLY A 87 -52.91 3.74 -14.90
C GLY A 87 -54.08 3.28 -14.02
N LYS A 88 -54.48 1.99 -14.09
CA LYS A 88 -55.60 1.44 -13.30
C LYS A 88 -55.22 1.01 -11.88
N ASP A 89 -53.93 1.01 -11.55
CA ASP A 89 -53.44 0.62 -10.22
C ASP A 89 -53.39 1.83 -9.28
N SER A 90 -54.15 1.77 -8.17
CA SER A 90 -54.25 2.88 -7.22
C SER A 90 -52.97 3.08 -6.40
N LEU A 91 -52.27 2.00 -6.04
CA LEU A 91 -51.05 2.06 -5.23
C LEU A 91 -49.90 2.74 -6.00
N PHE A 92 -49.74 2.40 -7.27
CA PHE A 92 -48.82 3.03 -8.20
C PHE A 92 -49.12 4.53 -8.37
N ASN A 93 -50.39 4.85 -8.61
CA ASN A 93 -50.83 6.24 -8.74
C ASN A 93 -50.59 7.05 -7.45
N ASP A 94 -50.78 6.46 -6.27
CA ASP A 94 -50.53 7.10 -4.99
C ASP A 94 -49.04 7.32 -4.72
N ARG A 95 -48.17 6.35 -5.05
CA ARG A 95 -46.71 6.52 -4.97
C ARG A 95 -46.24 7.64 -5.89
N MET A 96 -46.71 7.66 -7.13
CA MET A 96 -46.41 8.72 -8.10
C MET A 96 -46.86 10.09 -7.58
N ARG A 97 -48.10 10.22 -7.08
CA ARG A 97 -48.58 11.47 -6.47
C ARG A 97 -47.74 11.89 -5.27
N LYS A 98 -47.31 10.95 -4.42
CA LYS A 98 -46.46 11.24 -3.26
C LYS A 98 -45.08 11.77 -3.65
N CYS A 99 -44.51 11.28 -4.74
CA CYS A 99 -43.28 11.82 -5.33
C CYS A 99 -43.47 13.23 -5.95
N LEU A 100 -44.70 13.61 -6.32
CA LEU A 100 -45.00 14.85 -7.06
C LEU A 100 -45.50 16.02 -6.19
N CYS A 101 -46.13 15.80 -5.04
CA CYS A 101 -47.06 16.81 -4.51
C CYS A 101 -46.57 17.82 -3.45
N ASN A 102 -45.30 17.86 -3.02
CA ASN A 102 -44.96 18.72 -1.86
C ASN A 102 -43.98 19.89 -2.13
N ASP A 103 -43.11 19.84 -3.15
CA ASP A 103 -42.18 20.93 -3.46
C ASP A 103 -41.63 20.82 -4.89
N VAL A 104 -42.09 21.73 -5.76
CA VAL A 104 -41.77 21.76 -7.19
C VAL A 104 -40.25 21.83 -7.45
N ALA A 105 -39.50 22.53 -6.59
CA ALA A 105 -38.04 22.65 -6.73
C ALA A 105 -37.31 21.40 -6.20
N LYS A 106 -37.81 20.74 -5.15
CA LYS A 106 -37.23 19.46 -4.69
C LYS A 106 -37.52 18.31 -5.64
N ASN A 107 -38.70 18.28 -6.26
CA ASN A 107 -39.08 17.25 -7.23
C ASN A 107 -38.18 17.28 -8.47
N PHE A 108 -37.68 18.47 -8.84
CA PHE A 108 -36.72 18.66 -9.93
C PHE A 108 -35.36 18.03 -9.64
N VAL A 109 -34.95 18.01 -8.36
CA VAL A 109 -33.67 17.43 -7.90
C VAL A 109 -33.74 15.90 -7.78
N LEU A 110 -34.92 15.29 -7.90
CA LEU A 110 -35.08 13.85 -7.81
C LEU A 110 -34.34 13.15 -8.97
N ALA A 111 -33.37 12.32 -8.61
CA ALA A 111 -32.70 11.40 -9.53
C ALA A 111 -33.65 10.29 -9.99
N ASN A 112 -33.17 9.36 -10.83
CA ASN A 112 -33.93 8.16 -11.19
C ASN A 112 -34.56 7.53 -9.94
N GLN A 113 -35.85 7.21 -10.03
CA GLN A 113 -36.60 6.67 -8.89
C GLN A 113 -36.97 5.22 -9.16
N ASP A 114 -36.56 4.36 -8.24
CA ASP A 114 -37.13 3.02 -8.14
C ASP A 114 -38.56 3.14 -7.64
N LEU A 115 -39.54 2.73 -8.47
CA LEU A 115 -40.95 2.72 -8.08
C LEU A 115 -41.29 1.49 -7.22
N HIS A 116 -40.27 0.64 -6.99
CA HIS A 116 -40.30 -0.65 -6.31
C HIS A 116 -41.20 -1.66 -6.99
N SER A 117 -41.03 -2.92 -6.58
CA SER A 117 -41.89 -4.01 -7.02
C SER A 117 -43.34 -3.78 -6.59
N ALA A 118 -44.26 -4.26 -7.43
CA ALA A 118 -45.63 -4.50 -7.05
C ALA A 118 -45.69 -5.46 -5.85
N PRO A 119 -46.71 -5.33 -4.97
CA PRO A 119 -46.86 -6.23 -3.83
C PRO A 119 -47.16 -7.68 -4.26
N GLU A 120 -47.66 -7.89 -5.48
CA GLU A 120 -47.96 -9.19 -6.06
C GLU A 120 -46.70 -9.90 -6.56
N GLN A 121 -46.57 -11.18 -6.20
CA GLN A 121 -45.54 -12.09 -6.72
C GLN A 121 -46.22 -13.30 -7.36
N TYR A 122 -46.01 -13.48 -8.67
CA TYR A 122 -46.65 -14.55 -9.45
C TYR A 122 -45.76 -15.79 -9.42
N VAL A 123 -46.17 -16.82 -8.68
CA VAL A 123 -45.38 -18.03 -8.48
C VAL A 123 -45.88 -19.13 -9.41
N GLY A 124 -44.94 -19.76 -10.12
CA GLY A 124 -45.18 -20.94 -10.93
C GLY A 124 -44.25 -22.09 -10.53
N GLU A 125 -44.67 -23.31 -10.83
CA GLU A 125 -43.93 -24.54 -10.60
C GLU A 125 -43.79 -25.32 -11.90
N ASP A 126 -42.57 -25.73 -12.22
CA ASP A 126 -42.28 -26.58 -13.37
C ASP A 126 -41.73 -27.93 -12.91
N PRO A 127 -42.06 -29.04 -13.59
CA PRO A 127 -41.48 -30.34 -13.27
C PRO A 127 -39.96 -30.27 -13.29
N CYS A 128 -39.32 -30.81 -12.26
CA CYS A 128 -37.87 -30.79 -12.16
C CYS A 128 -37.25 -31.54 -13.34
N HIS A 129 -36.47 -30.84 -14.16
CA HIS A 129 -35.85 -31.38 -15.36
C HIS A 129 -34.94 -32.58 -15.08
N ASN A 130 -34.36 -32.66 -13.87
CA ASN A 130 -33.43 -33.73 -13.50
C ASN A 130 -34.14 -35.04 -13.10
N CYS A 131 -35.40 -34.99 -12.64
CA CYS A 131 -36.16 -36.19 -12.25
C CYS A 131 -37.49 -36.36 -13.01
N GLY A 132 -37.82 -35.45 -13.93
CA GLY A 132 -39.06 -35.47 -14.70
C GLY A 132 -40.32 -35.33 -13.86
N GLY A 133 -40.25 -34.67 -12.70
CA GLY A 133 -41.39 -34.51 -11.78
C GLY A 133 -41.51 -35.57 -10.68
N SER A 134 -40.69 -36.64 -10.70
CA SER A 134 -40.85 -37.77 -9.79
C SER A 134 -40.34 -37.55 -8.36
N GLY A 135 -39.56 -36.48 -8.14
CA GLY A 135 -38.85 -36.22 -6.87
C GLY A 135 -37.66 -37.15 -6.60
N SER A 136 -37.43 -38.17 -7.43
CA SER A 136 -36.38 -39.17 -7.20
C SER A 136 -35.71 -39.65 -8.49
N ASN A 137 -34.43 -39.94 -8.41
CA ASN A 137 -33.64 -40.46 -9.52
C ASN A 137 -33.30 -41.92 -9.28
N SER A 138 -33.22 -42.72 -10.34
CA SER A 138 -32.67 -44.07 -10.25
C SER A 138 -31.27 -44.02 -9.65
N CYS A 139 -31.01 -44.88 -8.67
CA CYS A 139 -29.73 -44.91 -7.98
C CYS A 139 -28.62 -45.30 -8.98
N TYR A 140 -27.76 -44.34 -9.33
CA TYR A 140 -26.64 -44.51 -10.29
C TYR A 140 -25.74 -45.70 -9.96
N SER A 141 -25.73 -46.05 -8.69
CA SER A 141 -24.87 -47.01 -8.06
C SER A 141 -25.37 -48.46 -8.20
N CYS A 142 -26.68 -48.66 -8.37
CA CYS A 142 -27.29 -49.98 -8.62
C CYS A 142 -28.20 -50.01 -9.85
N HIS A 143 -28.23 -48.92 -10.62
CA HIS A 143 -29.09 -48.69 -11.78
C HIS A 143 -30.57 -49.02 -11.52
N GLY A 144 -31.11 -48.59 -10.37
CA GLY A 144 -32.52 -48.83 -10.02
C GLY A 144 -32.81 -50.13 -9.28
N ASN A 145 -31.87 -51.09 -9.23
CA ASN A 145 -32.16 -52.44 -8.74
C ASN A 145 -32.24 -52.58 -7.22
N GLY A 146 -31.81 -51.57 -6.45
CA GLY A 146 -31.68 -51.63 -4.98
C GLY A 146 -30.57 -52.58 -4.48
N LYS A 147 -30.00 -53.40 -5.36
CA LYS A 147 -28.96 -54.38 -5.05
C LYS A 147 -27.80 -54.26 -6.04
N ARG A 148 -26.58 -54.54 -5.58
CA ARG A 148 -25.38 -54.63 -6.43
C ARG A 148 -24.79 -56.04 -6.37
N SER A 149 -24.03 -56.41 -7.38
CA SER A 149 -23.25 -57.66 -7.33
C SER A 149 -22.31 -57.62 -6.12
N CYS A 150 -22.27 -58.71 -5.37
CA CYS A 150 -21.41 -58.82 -4.20
C CYS A 150 -19.94 -58.80 -4.65
N SER A 151 -19.20 -57.75 -4.25
CA SER A 151 -17.78 -57.61 -4.59
C SER A 151 -16.93 -58.76 -4.04
N SER A 152 -17.34 -59.32 -2.90
CA SER A 152 -16.63 -60.43 -2.26
C SER A 152 -16.61 -61.72 -3.09
N CYS A 153 -17.61 -61.98 -3.93
CA CYS A 153 -17.71 -63.18 -4.77
C CYS A 153 -17.92 -62.88 -6.26
N GLY A 154 -17.75 -61.62 -6.68
CA GLY A 154 -17.97 -61.21 -8.07
C GLY A 154 -19.40 -61.42 -8.59
N GLY A 155 -20.38 -61.63 -7.70
CA GLY A 155 -21.78 -61.89 -8.08
C GLY A 155 -22.21 -63.36 -8.11
N SER A 156 -21.30 -64.32 -7.92
CA SER A 156 -21.61 -65.75 -8.01
C SER A 156 -22.39 -66.30 -6.80
N GLY A 157 -22.38 -65.59 -5.67
CA GLY A 157 -22.90 -66.07 -4.39
C GLY A 157 -22.00 -67.08 -3.67
N ARG A 158 -20.88 -67.47 -4.30
CA ARG A 158 -20.03 -68.56 -3.87
C ARG A 158 -18.54 -68.19 -4.01
N LYS A 159 -17.68 -68.69 -3.12
CA LYS A 159 -16.23 -68.50 -3.21
C LYS A 159 -15.54 -69.85 -3.22
N ASP A 160 -14.55 -69.99 -4.08
CA ASP A 160 -13.68 -71.15 -4.03
C ASP A 160 -12.76 -71.02 -2.83
N VAL A 161 -12.75 -72.05 -2.00
CA VAL A 161 -11.90 -72.16 -0.82
C VAL A 161 -11.05 -73.40 -0.94
N GLN A 162 -9.80 -73.27 -0.53
CA GLN A 162 -8.88 -74.38 -0.41
C GLN A 162 -8.87 -74.79 1.05
N LYS A 163 -9.23 -76.04 1.32
CA LYS A 163 -9.14 -76.62 2.66
C LYS A 163 -8.16 -77.76 2.63
N TYR A 164 -7.21 -77.75 3.57
CA TYR A 164 -6.28 -78.85 3.73
C TYR A 164 -6.96 -79.94 4.57
N ASP A 165 -7.21 -81.11 3.96
CA ASP A 165 -7.72 -82.28 4.66
C ASP A 165 -6.54 -83.00 5.30
N HIS A 166 -6.34 -82.75 6.61
CA HIS A 166 -5.27 -83.34 7.40
C HIS A 166 -5.37 -84.86 7.52
N HIS A 167 -6.55 -85.47 7.33
CA HIS A 167 -6.72 -86.91 7.49
C HIS A 167 -6.23 -87.70 6.27
N ASN A 168 -6.27 -87.07 5.08
CA ASN A 168 -5.83 -87.66 3.81
C ASN A 168 -4.65 -86.89 3.18
N GLU A 169 -4.03 -85.98 3.93
CA GLU A 169 -2.89 -85.12 3.54
C GLU A 169 -3.03 -84.47 2.15
N ARG A 170 -4.23 -83.97 1.81
CA ARG A 170 -4.50 -83.37 0.49
C ARG A 170 -5.23 -82.05 0.60
N THR A 171 -4.93 -81.13 -0.32
CA THR A 171 -5.71 -79.90 -0.47
C THR A 171 -6.98 -80.21 -1.25
N VAL A 172 -8.14 -80.02 -0.62
CA VAL A 172 -9.45 -80.14 -1.23
C VAL A 172 -9.93 -78.74 -1.64
N TYR A 173 -10.25 -78.60 -2.91
CA TYR A 173 -10.91 -77.41 -3.44
C TYR A 173 -12.41 -77.59 -3.27
N SER A 174 -13.05 -76.74 -2.47
CA SER A 174 -14.49 -76.73 -2.33
C SER A 174 -15.02 -75.32 -2.56
N THR A 175 -16.32 -75.21 -2.83
CA THR A 175 -16.96 -73.93 -3.02
C THR A 175 -17.87 -73.66 -1.84
N GLU A 176 -17.61 -72.57 -1.12
CA GLU A 176 -18.42 -72.15 0.02
C GLU A 176 -19.38 -71.02 -0.31
N THR A 177 -20.49 -70.97 0.42
CA THR A 177 -21.43 -69.85 0.37
C THR A 177 -20.72 -68.56 0.79
N CYS A 178 -20.77 -67.54 -0.06
CA CYS A 178 -20.15 -66.25 0.26
C CYS A 178 -20.88 -65.61 1.45
N SER A 179 -20.18 -65.45 2.58
CA SER A 179 -20.72 -64.83 3.80
C SER A 179 -21.15 -63.38 3.58
N GLY A 180 -20.45 -62.63 2.73
CA GLY A 180 -20.77 -61.23 2.44
C GLY A 180 -22.11 -60.99 1.73
N CYS A 181 -22.71 -62.00 1.12
CA CYS A 181 -24.04 -61.92 0.50
C CYS A 181 -24.96 -63.08 0.88
N TRP A 182 -24.53 -63.94 1.82
CA TRP A 182 -25.24 -65.14 2.26
C TRP A 182 -25.76 -66.00 1.09
N GLY A 183 -24.93 -66.21 0.07
CA GLY A 183 -25.28 -67.05 -1.08
C GLY A 183 -26.08 -66.38 -2.19
N SER A 184 -26.62 -65.18 -1.98
CA SER A 184 -27.50 -64.52 -2.96
C SER A 184 -26.78 -63.91 -4.17
N GLY A 185 -25.44 -63.79 -4.11
CA GLY A 185 -24.63 -63.09 -5.12
C GLY A 185 -24.84 -61.58 -5.17
N LYS A 186 -25.78 -61.01 -4.40
CA LYS A 186 -26.12 -59.59 -4.43
C LYS A 186 -26.14 -58.99 -3.03
N THR A 187 -25.65 -57.78 -2.86
CA THR A 187 -25.69 -57.03 -1.60
C THR A 187 -26.61 -55.82 -1.71
N ARG A 188 -27.24 -55.42 -0.59
CA ARG A 188 -28.05 -54.19 -0.52
C ARG A 188 -27.19 -53.01 -0.93
N CYS A 189 -27.67 -52.18 -1.84
CA CYS A 189 -26.95 -51.00 -2.26
C CYS A 189 -26.93 -49.97 -1.11
N GLY A 190 -25.74 -49.61 -0.62
CA GLY A 190 -25.59 -48.62 0.46
C GLY A 190 -26.06 -47.22 0.06
N THR A 191 -25.80 -46.79 -1.18
CA THR A 191 -26.13 -45.43 -1.67
C THR A 191 -27.61 -45.11 -1.69
N CYS A 192 -28.48 -46.09 -1.92
CA CYS A 192 -29.94 -45.92 -1.87
C CYS A 192 -30.58 -46.69 -0.71
N SER A 193 -29.78 -47.25 0.19
CA SER A 193 -30.26 -48.13 1.26
C SER A 193 -31.25 -49.19 0.75
N GLY A 194 -31.01 -49.77 -0.42
CA GLY A 194 -31.85 -50.83 -0.98
C GLY A 194 -33.13 -50.42 -1.73
N THR A 195 -33.51 -49.13 -1.77
CA THR A 195 -34.76 -48.69 -2.42
C THR A 195 -34.68 -48.68 -3.95
N GLY A 196 -33.47 -48.62 -4.50
CA GLY A 196 -33.26 -48.47 -5.94
C GLY A 196 -33.35 -47.02 -6.43
N SER A 197 -33.89 -46.10 -5.64
CA SER A 197 -34.00 -44.67 -5.96
C SER A 197 -33.25 -43.80 -4.93
N ILE A 198 -32.80 -42.63 -5.36
CA ILE A 198 -32.21 -41.59 -4.50
C ILE A 198 -33.03 -40.31 -4.64
N THR A 199 -33.16 -39.55 -3.56
CA THR A 199 -33.83 -38.25 -3.59
C THR A 199 -33.15 -37.34 -4.60
N CYS A 200 -33.92 -36.72 -5.48
CA CYS A 200 -33.37 -35.78 -6.45
C CYS A 200 -32.89 -34.52 -5.70
N GLY A 201 -31.57 -34.29 -5.70
CA GLY A 201 -30.97 -33.13 -5.02
C GLY A 201 -31.37 -31.78 -5.62
N THR A 202 -31.72 -31.74 -6.92
CA THR A 202 -32.13 -30.50 -7.60
C THR A 202 -33.46 -29.95 -7.06
N CYS A 203 -34.40 -30.84 -6.73
CA CYS A 203 -35.71 -30.48 -6.19
C CYS A 203 -35.90 -30.88 -4.71
N ASN A 204 -34.84 -31.35 -4.05
CA ASN A 204 -34.87 -31.88 -2.68
C ASN A 204 -36.01 -32.87 -2.41
N GLY A 205 -36.37 -33.69 -3.39
CA GLY A 205 -37.47 -34.66 -3.26
C GLY A 205 -38.86 -34.15 -3.60
N GLY A 206 -39.05 -32.84 -3.80
CA GLY A 206 -40.35 -32.23 -4.05
C GLY A 206 -40.90 -32.42 -5.47
N GLY A 207 -40.07 -32.86 -6.43
CA GLY A 207 -40.47 -33.11 -7.81
C GLY A 207 -40.59 -31.87 -8.70
N TYR A 208 -40.75 -30.68 -8.11
CA TYR A 208 -40.92 -29.42 -8.83
C TYR A 208 -39.81 -28.42 -8.55
N LEU A 209 -39.62 -27.49 -9.48
CA LEU A 209 -38.80 -26.30 -9.32
C LEU A 209 -39.71 -25.08 -9.40
N TYR A 210 -39.55 -24.17 -8.45
CA TYR A 210 -40.36 -22.97 -8.34
C TYR A 210 -39.63 -21.78 -8.93
N CYS A 211 -40.37 -20.98 -9.68
CA CYS A 211 -39.97 -19.66 -10.12
C CYS A 211 -41.05 -18.65 -9.72
N SER A 212 -40.68 -17.38 -9.69
CA SER A 212 -41.63 -16.31 -9.46
C SER A 212 -41.34 -15.12 -10.35
N TYR A 213 -42.38 -14.37 -10.68
CA TYR A 213 -42.28 -13.14 -11.44
C TYR A 213 -42.75 -11.96 -10.60
N THR A 214 -41.97 -10.87 -10.59
CA THR A 214 -42.35 -9.59 -9.99
C THR A 214 -42.50 -8.54 -11.07
N ILE A 215 -43.40 -7.58 -10.86
CA ILE A 215 -43.56 -6.43 -11.74
C ILE A 215 -42.82 -5.27 -11.09
N ASP A 216 -41.76 -4.81 -11.75
CA ASP A 216 -40.88 -3.78 -11.22
C ASP A 216 -41.00 -2.53 -12.09
N GLY A 217 -41.12 -1.36 -11.44
CA GLY A 217 -41.22 -0.07 -12.11
C GLY A 217 -40.00 0.78 -11.85
N ASN A 218 -39.49 1.45 -12.89
CA ASN A 218 -38.46 2.47 -12.76
C ASN A 218 -38.92 3.75 -13.46
N ALA A 219 -38.55 4.90 -12.90
CA ALA A 219 -38.77 6.20 -13.50
C ALA A 219 -37.41 6.83 -13.86
N GLU A 220 -37.10 6.82 -15.16
CA GLU A 220 -35.88 7.44 -15.70
C GLU A 220 -36.13 8.89 -16.07
N ARG A 221 -35.27 9.79 -15.58
CA ARG A 221 -35.44 11.23 -15.77
C ARG A 221 -34.89 11.69 -17.12
N SER A 222 -35.60 12.61 -17.77
CA SER A 222 -35.17 13.33 -18.97
C SER A 222 -35.34 14.85 -18.81
N THR A 223 -34.39 15.64 -19.29
CA THR A 223 -34.38 17.12 -19.14
C THR A 223 -33.82 17.83 -20.37
N THR A 224 -34.48 18.90 -20.80
CA THR A 224 -34.05 19.76 -21.91
C THR A 224 -34.24 21.21 -21.50
N TRP A 225 -33.40 22.05 -22.11
CA TRP A 225 -33.27 23.45 -21.79
C TRP A 225 -33.33 24.23 -23.10
N LEU A 226 -34.10 25.30 -23.12
CA LEU A 226 -34.28 26.17 -24.28
C LEU A 226 -34.33 27.63 -23.80
N SER A 227 -33.48 28.47 -24.38
CA SER A 227 -33.59 29.92 -24.23
C SER A 227 -34.71 30.42 -25.14
N GLU A 228 -35.72 31.08 -24.59
CA GLU A 228 -36.86 31.60 -25.38
C GLU A 228 -36.57 32.97 -26.00
N ASN A 229 -35.67 33.73 -25.38
CA ASN A 229 -35.22 35.04 -25.83
C ASN A 229 -33.84 34.94 -26.48
N SER A 230 -33.55 35.79 -27.47
CA SER A 230 -32.21 35.99 -28.04
C SER A 230 -31.28 36.84 -27.16
N ASP A 231 -31.80 37.48 -26.12
CA ASP A 231 -31.02 38.26 -25.14
C ASP A 231 -30.39 37.35 -24.08
N TYR A 232 -29.37 36.60 -24.50
CA TYR A 232 -28.56 35.76 -23.61
C TYR A 232 -27.08 35.82 -23.99
N HIS A 233 -26.21 35.40 -23.08
CA HIS A 233 -24.82 35.13 -23.43
C HIS A 233 -24.68 33.70 -23.91
N VAL A 234 -23.94 33.47 -25.00
CA VAL A 234 -23.75 32.12 -25.56
C VAL A 234 -23.20 31.13 -24.52
N TRP A 235 -22.38 31.59 -23.57
CA TRP A 235 -21.84 30.74 -22.49
C TRP A 235 -22.88 30.30 -21.46
N SER A 236 -24.05 30.96 -21.37
CA SER A 236 -25.10 30.59 -20.41
C SER A 236 -25.59 29.15 -20.62
N ASP A 237 -25.61 28.67 -21.87
CA ASP A 237 -25.96 27.29 -22.20
C ASP A 237 -24.97 26.30 -21.59
N THR A 238 -23.68 26.62 -21.63
CA THR A 238 -22.62 25.82 -21.00
C THR A 238 -22.77 25.82 -19.49
N PHE A 239 -23.05 26.99 -18.89
CA PHE A 239 -23.30 27.10 -17.45
C PHE A 239 -24.50 26.25 -17.00
N VAL A 240 -25.62 26.31 -17.72
CA VAL A 240 -26.83 25.51 -17.43
C VAL A 240 -26.52 24.01 -17.52
N LYS A 241 -25.78 23.58 -18.55
CA LYS A 241 -25.36 22.18 -18.71
C LYS A 241 -24.44 21.73 -17.56
N ASN A 242 -23.50 22.57 -17.13
CA ASN A 242 -22.54 22.25 -16.08
C ASN A 242 -23.15 22.24 -14.68
N GLN A 243 -24.08 23.16 -14.38
CA GLN A 243 -24.77 23.23 -13.09
C GLN A 243 -25.92 22.22 -12.96
N ALA A 244 -26.33 21.62 -14.08
CA ALA A 244 -27.44 20.68 -14.15
C ALA A 244 -28.66 21.20 -13.37
N LEU A 245 -29.19 20.42 -12.43
CA LEU A 245 -30.41 20.77 -11.68
C LEU A 245 -30.19 21.82 -10.58
N ASN A 246 -28.94 22.03 -10.13
CA ASN A 246 -28.62 23.04 -9.12
C ASN A 246 -28.80 24.47 -9.64
N ILE A 247 -28.93 24.63 -10.96
CA ILE A 247 -29.26 25.90 -11.60
C ILE A 247 -30.54 26.52 -11.04
N ILE A 248 -31.48 25.72 -10.52
CA ILE A 248 -32.74 26.23 -9.95
C ILE A 248 -32.52 27.20 -8.79
N TYR A 249 -31.44 27.00 -8.02
CA TYR A 249 -31.05 27.91 -6.94
C TYR A 249 -30.45 29.24 -7.43
N SER A 250 -30.09 29.28 -8.72
CA SER A 250 -29.49 30.43 -9.40
C SER A 250 -30.52 31.25 -10.18
N ILE A 251 -31.70 30.70 -10.47
CA ILE A 251 -32.75 31.29 -11.31
C ILE A 251 -33.75 32.12 -10.48
N ASN A 252 -34.31 33.18 -11.06
CA ASN A 252 -35.38 34.02 -10.52
C ASN A 252 -36.75 33.70 -11.13
N ASP A 253 -37.82 34.07 -10.41
CA ASP A 253 -39.20 34.10 -10.92
C ASP A 253 -39.67 32.81 -11.61
N ILE A 254 -39.37 31.67 -10.99
CA ILE A 254 -39.76 30.35 -11.49
C ILE A 254 -41.29 30.25 -11.52
N LYS A 255 -41.85 30.00 -12.71
CA LYS A 255 -43.28 29.83 -12.95
C LYS A 255 -43.52 28.59 -13.80
N GLU A 256 -44.60 27.87 -13.52
CA GLU A 256 -45.06 26.78 -14.37
C GLU A 256 -45.64 27.33 -15.68
N VAL A 257 -45.36 26.66 -16.79
CA VAL A 257 -45.82 27.02 -18.14
C VAL A 257 -46.29 25.77 -18.89
N ASP A 258 -46.98 25.94 -20.01
CA ASP A 258 -47.37 24.81 -20.86
C ASP A 258 -46.13 24.17 -21.52
N ALA A 259 -46.07 22.83 -21.46
CA ALA A 259 -44.93 22.06 -21.92
C ALA A 259 -44.85 21.90 -23.44
N GLY A 260 -45.92 22.24 -24.16
CA GLY A 260 -45.97 22.13 -25.62
C GLY A 260 -45.80 20.70 -26.13
N ASN A 261 -45.41 20.56 -27.40
CA ASN A 261 -45.41 19.27 -28.08
C ASN A 261 -44.15 18.45 -27.77
N SER A 262 -44.35 17.52 -26.83
CA SER A 262 -43.70 16.20 -26.74
C SER A 262 -42.19 16.17 -26.44
N PHE A 263 -41.88 15.85 -25.18
CA PHE A 263 -40.65 15.15 -24.83
C PHE A 263 -40.72 13.71 -25.32
N GLY A 264 -39.88 13.34 -26.28
CA GLY A 264 -39.92 12.04 -26.96
C GLY A 264 -39.89 10.82 -26.02
N GLY A 265 -41.07 10.36 -25.60
CA GLY A 265 -41.26 9.14 -24.82
C GLY A 265 -41.44 9.32 -23.31
N CYS A 266 -41.52 10.54 -22.76
CA CYS A 266 -41.80 10.73 -21.33
C CYS A 266 -43.29 10.50 -21.01
N THR A 267 -43.56 9.85 -19.87
CA THR A 267 -44.92 9.54 -19.39
C THR A 267 -45.57 10.70 -18.65
N PHE A 268 -44.75 11.52 -17.97
CA PHE A 268 -45.16 12.78 -17.32
C PHE A 268 -44.16 13.87 -17.68
N PHE A 269 -44.65 15.09 -17.89
CA PHE A 269 -43.83 16.25 -18.20
C PHE A 269 -44.25 17.46 -17.35
N TYR A 270 -43.27 18.26 -16.95
CA TYR A 270 -43.46 19.58 -16.35
C TYR A 270 -42.61 20.58 -17.12
N ALA A 271 -43.16 21.76 -17.32
CA ALA A 271 -42.46 22.85 -17.97
C ALA A 271 -42.47 24.07 -17.06
N MET A 272 -41.31 24.68 -16.93
CA MET A 272 -41.13 25.87 -16.14
C MET A 272 -40.37 26.89 -16.94
N LYS A 273 -40.66 28.13 -16.61
CA LYS A 273 -39.92 29.28 -17.09
C LYS A 273 -39.30 29.98 -15.89
N GLY A 274 -38.05 30.37 -16.03
CA GLY A 274 -37.38 31.20 -15.03
C GLY A 274 -36.31 32.07 -15.68
N ILE A 275 -35.93 33.11 -14.95
CA ILE A 275 -34.99 34.13 -15.42
C ILE A 275 -33.60 33.80 -14.84
N LEU A 276 -32.62 33.51 -15.68
CA LEU A 276 -31.23 33.40 -15.23
C LEU A 276 -30.53 34.75 -15.41
N PRO A 277 -30.23 35.47 -14.32
CA PRO A 277 -29.39 36.66 -14.42
C PRO A 277 -27.96 36.23 -14.75
N THR A 278 -27.39 36.85 -15.79
CA THR A 278 -26.02 36.64 -16.22
C THR A 278 -25.33 37.98 -16.36
N LEU A 279 -24.10 38.05 -15.88
CA LEU A 279 -23.30 39.26 -15.86
C LEU A 279 -21.93 38.97 -16.45
N GLN A 280 -21.54 39.76 -17.45
CA GLN A 280 -20.25 39.66 -18.10
C GLN A 280 -19.53 41.00 -18.07
N PHE A 281 -18.24 40.96 -17.75
CA PHE A 281 -17.34 42.11 -17.90
C PHE A 281 -16.20 41.75 -18.83
N LYS A 282 -15.74 42.71 -19.63
CA LYS A 282 -14.45 42.61 -20.31
C LYS A 282 -13.36 43.10 -19.35
N ALA A 283 -12.38 42.25 -19.08
CA ALA A 283 -11.27 42.52 -18.19
C ALA A 283 -9.97 42.66 -18.99
N ASP A 284 -9.40 43.87 -19.00
CA ASP A 284 -8.10 44.11 -19.59
C ASP A 284 -7.01 43.83 -18.54
N VAL A 285 -6.15 42.85 -18.84
CA VAL A 285 -5.04 42.44 -18.00
C VAL A 285 -3.71 42.60 -18.75
N LYS A 286 -2.60 42.57 -18.02
CA LYS A 286 -1.26 42.62 -18.64
C LYS A 286 -1.05 41.37 -19.50
N GLY A 287 -1.12 41.51 -20.81
CA GLY A 287 -0.92 40.42 -21.78
C GLY A 287 -2.15 40.08 -22.62
N GLY A 288 -3.30 40.71 -22.40
CA GLY A 288 -4.49 40.53 -23.23
C GLY A 288 -5.79 40.96 -22.55
N SER A 289 -6.90 40.88 -23.28
CA SER A 289 -8.26 41.07 -22.74
C SER A 289 -8.93 39.72 -22.54
N THR A 290 -9.65 39.55 -21.43
CA THR A 290 -10.42 38.35 -21.11
C THR A 290 -11.84 38.73 -20.67
N TYR A 291 -12.71 37.74 -20.42
CA TYR A 291 -14.07 37.96 -19.94
C TYR A 291 -14.28 37.33 -18.57
N LEU A 292 -14.84 38.11 -17.64
CA LEU A 292 -15.33 37.63 -16.35
C LEU A 292 -16.82 37.33 -16.48
N GLN A 293 -17.21 36.09 -16.22
CA GLN A 293 -18.57 35.59 -16.44
C GLN A 293 -19.16 35.10 -15.12
N PHE A 294 -20.26 35.72 -14.71
CA PHE A 294 -20.99 35.41 -13.48
C PHE A 294 -22.44 35.07 -13.79
N ALA A 295 -22.99 34.10 -13.05
CA ALA A 295 -24.38 33.70 -13.23
C ALA A 295 -25.11 33.51 -11.89
N GLY A 296 -26.40 33.78 -11.93
CA GLY A 296 -27.32 33.54 -10.84
C GLY A 296 -27.38 34.63 -9.76
N ARG A 297 -28.27 34.43 -8.78
CA ARG A 297 -28.61 35.41 -7.72
C ARG A 297 -27.44 35.92 -6.89
N LYS A 298 -26.36 35.12 -6.77
CA LYS A 298 -25.18 35.43 -5.95
C LYS A 298 -23.94 35.76 -6.78
N ASN A 299 -24.09 36.01 -8.09
CA ASN A 299 -22.97 36.18 -9.02
C ASN A 299 -21.96 35.03 -8.89
N LEU A 300 -22.43 33.79 -8.99
CA LEU A 300 -21.55 32.63 -8.96
C LEU A 300 -20.61 32.69 -10.16
N THR A 301 -19.31 32.56 -9.92
CA THR A 301 -18.30 32.56 -10.98
C THR A 301 -18.51 31.34 -11.89
N HIS A 302 -18.87 31.58 -13.15
CA HIS A 302 -18.83 30.55 -14.18
C HIS A 302 -17.41 30.39 -14.70
N ASP A 303 -16.80 31.52 -15.06
CA ASP A 303 -15.46 31.62 -15.61
C ASP A 303 -14.88 32.99 -15.24
N ALA A 304 -13.81 33.00 -14.45
CA ALA A 304 -13.12 34.25 -14.10
C ALA A 304 -12.06 34.69 -15.13
N GLY A 305 -11.91 33.98 -16.25
CA GLY A 305 -11.12 34.40 -17.40
C GLY A 305 -9.61 34.45 -17.18
N GLY A 306 -9.08 33.81 -16.12
CA GLY A 306 -7.64 33.83 -15.81
C GLY A 306 -7.11 35.20 -15.41
N VAL A 307 -7.95 36.09 -14.84
CA VAL A 307 -7.56 37.48 -14.52
C VAL A 307 -6.35 37.60 -13.58
N TYR A 308 -6.02 36.55 -12.81
CA TYR A 308 -4.84 36.53 -11.93
C TYR A 308 -3.59 35.93 -12.58
N ASP A 309 -3.68 35.41 -13.81
CA ASP A 309 -2.57 34.76 -14.52
C ASP A 309 -1.30 35.62 -14.57
N PRO A 310 -1.34 36.90 -14.98
CA PRO A 310 -0.13 37.70 -15.07
C PRO A 310 0.55 37.89 -13.72
N ALA A 311 -0.24 38.03 -12.65
CA ALA A 311 0.27 38.23 -11.31
C ALA A 311 0.90 36.94 -10.77
N VAL A 312 0.17 35.81 -10.85
CA VAL A 312 0.66 34.50 -10.42
C VAL A 312 1.89 34.08 -11.20
N TRP A 313 1.89 34.24 -12.53
CA TRP A 313 3.03 33.90 -13.36
C TRP A 313 4.26 34.76 -13.07
N SER A 314 4.09 36.07 -12.85
CA SER A 314 5.22 36.98 -12.58
C SER A 314 6.04 36.58 -11.34
N ILE A 315 5.40 35.91 -10.39
CA ILE A 315 5.98 35.38 -9.16
C ILE A 315 6.43 33.93 -9.38
N GLY A 316 5.55 33.07 -9.87
CA GLY A 316 5.79 31.64 -10.02
C GLY A 316 6.91 31.29 -11.00
N GLN A 317 7.18 32.15 -11.99
CA GLN A 317 8.33 31.98 -12.91
C GLN A 317 9.69 32.08 -12.21
N LYS A 318 9.75 32.72 -11.03
CA LYS A 318 11.01 32.88 -10.28
C LYS A 318 11.36 31.64 -9.45
N LEU A 319 10.39 30.73 -9.27
CA LEU A 319 10.57 29.49 -8.53
C LEU A 319 11.57 28.58 -9.25
N GLY A 320 12.58 28.08 -8.55
CA GLY A 320 13.62 27.21 -9.12
C GLY A 320 14.70 27.95 -9.92
N SER A 321 14.75 29.29 -9.83
CA SER A 321 15.77 30.12 -10.48
C SER A 321 17.18 29.97 -9.88
N GLY A 322 17.30 29.23 -8.76
CA GLY A 322 18.57 28.92 -8.10
C GLY A 322 18.94 29.85 -6.95
N ASP A 323 18.12 30.86 -6.67
CA ASP A 323 18.24 31.69 -5.46
C ASP A 323 17.27 31.22 -4.37
N LYS A 324 17.84 30.87 -3.21
CA LYS A 324 17.10 30.31 -2.08
C LYS A 324 16.14 31.32 -1.43
N GLU A 325 16.56 32.57 -1.29
CA GLU A 325 15.71 33.59 -0.65
C GLU A 325 14.48 33.88 -1.52
N THR A 326 14.68 34.01 -2.83
CA THR A 326 13.59 34.14 -3.80
C THR A 326 12.64 32.94 -3.75
N ASP A 327 13.13 31.70 -3.71
CA ASP A 327 12.28 30.51 -3.63
C ASP A 327 11.42 30.49 -2.35
N ILE A 328 11.97 30.93 -1.22
CA ILE A 328 11.25 31.04 0.06
C ILE A 328 10.10 32.04 -0.05
N GLU A 329 10.38 33.22 -0.60
CA GLU A 329 9.39 34.27 -0.78
C GLU A 329 8.26 33.80 -1.72
N VAL A 330 8.60 33.15 -2.83
CA VAL A 330 7.63 32.64 -3.81
C VAL A 330 6.74 31.55 -3.21
N LEU A 331 7.32 30.60 -2.46
CA LEU A 331 6.55 29.53 -1.80
C LEU A 331 5.66 30.04 -0.66
N ALA A 332 5.94 31.22 -0.10
CA ALA A 332 5.12 31.84 0.93
C ALA A 332 3.86 32.53 0.36
N VAL A 333 3.83 32.83 -0.95
CA VAL A 333 2.67 33.47 -1.58
C VAL A 333 1.45 32.54 -1.56
N PRO A 334 0.27 32.98 -1.07
CA PRO A 334 -0.90 32.12 -0.89
C PRO A 334 -1.32 31.39 -2.18
N ALA A 335 -1.37 32.08 -3.32
CA ALA A 335 -1.71 31.48 -4.62
C ALA A 335 -0.77 30.32 -4.98
N ILE A 336 0.55 30.55 -4.91
CA ILE A 336 1.56 29.56 -5.26
C ILE A 336 1.52 28.39 -4.28
N LYS A 337 1.44 28.69 -2.98
CA LYS A 337 1.31 27.69 -1.94
C LYS A 337 0.10 26.79 -2.17
N SER A 338 -1.08 27.36 -2.41
CA SER A 338 -2.30 26.59 -2.65
C SER A 338 -2.24 25.76 -3.95
N ILE A 339 -1.63 26.29 -5.03
CA ILE A 339 -1.41 25.55 -6.28
C ILE A 339 -0.52 24.31 -6.02
N VAL A 340 0.60 24.50 -5.34
CA VAL A 340 1.56 23.42 -5.03
C VAL A 340 0.98 22.42 -4.02
N GLU A 341 0.24 22.89 -3.01
CA GLU A 341 -0.47 22.03 -2.06
C GLU A 341 -1.51 21.15 -2.78
N ALA A 342 -2.33 21.75 -3.65
CA ALA A 342 -3.36 21.03 -4.39
C ALA A 342 -2.76 19.99 -5.35
N SER A 343 -1.65 20.31 -6.04
CA SER A 343 -0.99 19.37 -6.94
C SER A 343 -0.39 18.17 -6.19
N GLU A 344 0.24 18.39 -5.04
CA GLU A 344 0.89 17.34 -4.26
C GLU A 344 -0.11 16.50 -3.44
N THR A 345 -1.25 17.07 -3.06
CA THR A 345 -2.32 16.37 -2.32
C THR A 345 -3.43 15.80 -3.22
N LYS A 346 -3.44 16.15 -4.52
CA LYS A 346 -4.48 15.78 -5.49
C LYS A 346 -5.88 16.28 -5.09
N THR A 347 -5.96 17.46 -4.49
CA THR A 347 -7.23 18.10 -4.12
C THR A 347 -7.67 19.11 -5.16
N SER A 348 -8.98 19.36 -5.26
CA SER A 348 -9.52 20.45 -6.09
C SER A 348 -9.16 21.81 -5.48
N LEU A 349 -8.91 22.80 -6.33
CA LEU A 349 -8.58 24.16 -5.93
C LEU A 349 -9.55 25.15 -6.58
N ASP A 350 -10.32 25.88 -5.76
CA ASP A 350 -11.34 26.84 -6.23
C ASP A 350 -10.78 27.90 -7.19
N LEU A 351 -9.53 28.31 -6.96
CA LEU A 351 -8.82 29.27 -7.81
C LEU A 351 -8.70 28.80 -9.27
N VAL A 352 -8.56 27.49 -9.49
CA VAL A 352 -8.43 26.89 -10.82
C VAL A 352 -9.78 26.40 -11.33
N THR A 353 -10.64 25.83 -10.48
CA THR A 353 -11.96 25.33 -10.91
C THR A 353 -12.89 26.46 -11.36
N GLN A 354 -12.77 27.64 -10.76
CA GLN A 354 -13.51 28.84 -11.17
C GLN A 354 -12.74 29.68 -12.21
N ASN A 355 -11.60 29.20 -12.71
CA ASN A 355 -10.74 29.84 -13.70
C ASN A 355 -10.28 31.27 -13.31
N TRP A 356 -10.00 31.52 -12.02
CA TRP A 356 -9.31 32.76 -11.61
C TRP A 356 -7.84 32.73 -12.03
N VAL A 357 -7.26 31.52 -12.03
CA VAL A 357 -5.96 31.18 -12.60
C VAL A 357 -6.17 30.05 -13.60
N SER A 358 -5.65 30.19 -14.81
CA SER A 358 -5.78 29.18 -15.85
C SER A 358 -5.00 27.90 -15.53
N THR A 359 -5.42 26.80 -16.15
CA THR A 359 -4.73 25.51 -16.03
C THR A 359 -3.29 25.57 -16.52
N ASP A 360 -3.02 26.40 -17.54
CA ASP A 360 -1.69 26.52 -18.14
C ASP A 360 -0.71 27.19 -17.18
N ILE A 361 -1.13 28.27 -16.51
CA ILE A 361 -0.30 28.93 -15.48
C ILE A 361 -0.11 28.02 -14.28
N ARG A 362 -1.17 27.33 -13.83
CA ARG A 362 -1.05 26.31 -12.77
C ARG A 362 0.04 25.28 -13.12
N ASP A 363 -0.02 24.72 -14.32
CA ASP A 363 0.89 23.65 -14.75
C ASP A 363 2.33 24.16 -14.89
N ALA A 364 2.52 25.39 -15.38
CA ALA A 364 3.83 26.02 -15.44
C ALA A 364 4.43 26.26 -14.04
N VAL A 365 3.65 26.71 -13.06
CA VAL A 365 4.10 26.87 -11.67
C VAL A 365 4.47 25.53 -11.06
N VAL A 366 3.65 24.50 -11.27
CA VAL A 366 3.93 23.13 -10.77
C VAL A 366 5.18 22.55 -11.42
N ALA A 367 5.41 22.81 -12.71
CA ALA A 367 6.64 22.40 -13.40
C ALA A 367 7.88 23.03 -12.77
N ASN A 368 7.86 24.35 -12.52
CA ASN A 368 8.96 25.06 -11.85
C ASN A 368 9.20 24.53 -10.43
N TYR A 369 8.13 24.22 -9.70
CA TYR A 369 8.24 23.58 -8.38
C TYR A 369 8.91 22.21 -8.46
N HIS A 370 8.54 21.38 -9.42
CA HIS A 370 9.18 20.08 -9.63
C HIS A 370 10.65 20.20 -10.05
N GLU A 371 11.00 21.23 -10.81
CA GLU A 371 12.39 21.54 -11.12
C GLU A 371 13.19 21.87 -9.85
N LEU A 372 12.67 22.76 -8.99
CA LEU A 372 13.26 23.05 -7.68
C LEU A 372 13.46 21.78 -6.85
N VAL A 373 12.45 20.92 -6.75
CA VAL A 373 12.55 19.62 -6.06
C VAL A 373 13.66 18.75 -6.68
N GLY A 374 13.78 18.73 -8.01
CA GLY A 374 14.84 18.03 -8.72
C GLY A 374 16.23 18.56 -8.41
N GLN A 375 16.40 19.89 -8.42
CA GLN A 375 17.63 20.58 -8.06
C GLN A 375 18.04 20.26 -6.62
N LEU A 376 17.10 20.34 -5.67
CA LEU A 376 17.33 20.02 -4.26
C LEU A 376 17.69 18.54 -4.04
N LYS A 377 17.06 17.59 -4.76
CA LYS A 377 17.44 16.17 -4.73
C LYS A 377 18.86 15.95 -5.23
N LYS A 378 19.26 16.62 -6.31
CA LYS A 378 20.60 16.53 -6.88
C LYS A 378 21.64 17.16 -5.96
N ALA A 379 21.35 18.33 -5.40
CA ALA A 379 22.20 19.02 -4.43
C ALA A 379 22.37 18.20 -3.15
N SER A 380 21.28 17.61 -2.64
CA SER A 380 21.30 16.70 -1.51
C SER A 380 22.27 15.56 -1.76
N ASN A 381 22.15 14.82 -2.87
CA ASN A 381 22.96 13.61 -3.09
C ASN A 381 24.44 13.87 -3.41
N LYS A 382 24.86 15.13 -3.60
CA LYS A 382 26.22 15.47 -4.01
C LYS A 382 27.22 15.18 -2.87
N GLY A 383 28.18 14.30 -3.13
CA GLY A 383 29.29 14.02 -2.23
C GLY A 383 29.03 12.97 -1.13
N ILE A 384 27.85 12.34 -1.09
CA ILE A 384 27.55 11.27 -0.11
C ILE A 384 28.51 10.09 -0.25
N VAL A 385 28.79 9.65 -1.49
CA VAL A 385 29.68 8.52 -1.78
C VAL A 385 31.11 8.83 -1.36
N SER A 386 31.61 10.03 -1.67
CA SER A 386 32.96 10.47 -1.29
C SER A 386 33.13 10.56 0.23
N LYS A 387 32.14 11.12 0.95
CA LYS A 387 32.15 11.18 2.42
C LYS A 387 32.05 9.78 3.04
N MET A 388 31.26 8.88 2.45
CA MET A 388 31.12 7.51 2.91
C MET A 388 32.43 6.73 2.72
N PHE A 389 33.08 6.86 1.55
CA PHE A 389 34.37 6.23 1.27
C PHE A 389 35.46 6.72 2.23
N THR A 390 35.56 8.04 2.44
CA THR A 390 36.50 8.61 3.41
C THR A 390 36.20 8.16 4.85
N GLY A 391 34.92 8.06 5.20
CA GLY A 391 34.46 7.55 6.49
C GLY A 391 34.85 6.09 6.74
N LEU A 392 34.85 5.25 5.70
CA LEU A 392 35.20 3.83 5.81
C LEU A 392 36.65 3.68 6.28
N PHE A 393 37.60 4.38 5.67
CA PHE A 393 39.01 4.31 6.10
C PHE A 393 39.21 4.77 7.53
N LYS A 394 38.59 5.90 7.91
CA LYS A 394 38.70 6.43 9.26
C LYS A 394 38.12 5.45 10.30
N ASN A 395 36.94 4.91 10.05
CA ASN A 395 36.28 4.01 10.99
C ASN A 395 36.92 2.62 11.03
N ALA A 396 37.41 2.11 9.89
CA ALA A 396 38.21 0.88 9.82
C ALA A 396 39.42 1.00 10.74
N TYR A 397 40.14 2.12 10.60
CA TYR A 397 41.32 2.38 11.40
C TYR A 397 41.00 2.40 12.91
N LEU A 398 39.98 3.15 13.31
CA LEU A 398 39.57 3.26 14.72
C LEU A 398 39.18 1.91 15.32
N LEU A 399 38.46 1.08 14.56
CA LEU A 399 38.05 -0.25 15.02
C LEU A 399 39.22 -1.24 15.09
N VAL A 400 40.13 -1.21 14.11
CA VAL A 400 41.38 -2.00 14.15
C VAL A 400 42.24 -1.60 15.34
N MET A 401 42.39 -0.30 15.61
CA MET A 401 43.13 0.20 16.77
C MET A 401 42.51 -0.22 18.09
N PHE A 402 41.18 -0.10 18.20
CA PHE A 402 40.46 -0.54 19.38
C PHE A 402 40.67 -2.04 19.63
N ALA A 403 40.55 -2.86 18.58
CA ALA A 403 40.82 -4.30 18.64
C ALA A 403 42.28 -4.59 19.06
N ALA A 404 43.25 -3.87 18.48
CA ALA A 404 44.67 -4.00 18.80
C ALA A 404 44.94 -3.69 20.28
N PHE A 405 44.38 -2.60 20.81
CA PHE A 405 44.59 -2.18 22.19
C PHE A 405 43.94 -3.13 23.19
N VAL A 406 42.73 -3.61 22.91
CA VAL A 406 42.09 -4.64 23.74
C VAL A 406 42.92 -5.92 23.76
N ALA A 407 43.44 -6.35 22.61
CA ALA A 407 44.24 -7.56 22.51
C ALA A 407 45.63 -7.44 23.17
N LEU A 408 46.25 -6.26 23.12
CA LEU A 408 47.50 -5.99 23.83
C LEU A 408 47.30 -5.91 25.34
N LEU A 409 46.19 -5.32 25.80
CA LEU A 409 45.88 -5.23 27.22
C LEU A 409 45.55 -6.61 27.82
N LEU A 410 44.95 -7.50 27.03
CA LEU A 410 44.53 -8.84 27.44
C LEU A 410 45.08 -9.90 26.45
N PRO A 411 46.39 -10.20 26.47
CA PRO A 411 47.00 -11.12 25.51
C PRO A 411 46.51 -12.56 25.65
N GLY A 412 46.18 -13.01 26.87
CA GLY A 412 45.56 -14.33 27.09
C GLY A 412 44.19 -14.45 26.41
N PHE A 413 43.36 -13.41 26.53
CA PHE A 413 42.09 -13.30 25.82
C PHE A 413 42.30 -13.32 24.31
N ALA A 414 43.34 -12.62 23.82
CA ALA A 414 43.65 -12.55 22.40
C ALA A 414 44.08 -13.90 21.80
N ASN A 415 44.89 -14.67 22.52
CA ASN A 415 45.35 -16.00 22.08
C ASN A 415 44.21 -17.02 22.01
N ASP A 416 43.24 -16.92 22.93
CA ASP A 416 42.07 -17.80 22.98
C ASP A 416 41.03 -17.51 21.91
N VAL A 417 41.24 -16.53 21.02
CA VAL A 417 40.31 -16.22 19.92
C VAL A 417 40.14 -17.36 18.93
N SER A 418 41.17 -18.18 18.74
CA SER A 418 41.08 -19.36 17.87
C SER A 418 40.02 -20.36 18.34
N GLY A 419 39.74 -20.40 19.65
CA GLY A 419 38.70 -21.23 20.27
C GLY A 419 37.30 -20.61 20.30
N ARG A 420 37.13 -19.40 19.76
CA ARG A 420 35.84 -18.69 19.73
C ARG A 420 35.16 -18.81 18.39
N PHE A 421 33.86 -18.60 18.40
CA PHE A 421 33.11 -18.40 17.18
C PHE A 421 33.38 -17.00 16.61
N ASN A 422 34.05 -16.97 15.47
CA ASN A 422 34.21 -15.79 14.63
C ASN A 422 33.50 -16.02 13.28
N LEU A 423 33.35 -14.97 12.49
CA LEU A 423 32.74 -14.98 11.17
C LEU A 423 33.57 -15.80 10.18
N TRP A 424 34.88 -15.95 10.38
CA TRP A 424 35.72 -16.87 9.62
C TRP A 424 35.29 -18.33 9.80
N ASN A 425 34.92 -18.72 11.02
CA ASN A 425 34.41 -20.04 11.36
C ASN A 425 32.88 -20.04 11.51
N TYR A 426 32.18 -19.18 10.76
CA TYR A 426 30.72 -19.09 10.83
C TYR A 426 30.03 -20.41 10.48
N SER A 427 30.61 -21.21 9.57
CA SER A 427 30.14 -22.57 9.28
C SER A 427 30.09 -23.43 10.54
N ASN A 428 31.10 -23.36 11.41
CA ASN A 428 31.14 -24.14 12.64
C ASN A 428 30.07 -23.69 13.64
N LEU A 429 29.69 -22.41 13.62
CA LEU A 429 28.57 -21.91 14.42
C LEU A 429 27.22 -22.38 13.84
N VAL A 430 27.04 -22.31 12.53
CA VAL A 430 25.84 -22.82 11.86
C VAL A 430 25.69 -24.32 12.12
N ASP A 431 26.77 -25.06 11.97
CA ASP A 431 26.85 -26.48 12.28
C ASP A 431 26.59 -26.73 13.76
N ALA A 432 27.13 -25.93 14.67
CA ALA A 432 26.86 -26.02 16.11
C ALA A 432 25.39 -25.72 16.45
N TYR A 433 24.78 -24.76 15.77
CA TYR A 433 23.40 -24.31 15.97
C TYR A 433 22.40 -25.38 15.50
N PHE A 434 22.64 -26.01 14.35
CA PHE A 434 21.76 -27.06 13.83
C PHE A 434 22.08 -28.45 14.39
N ASN A 435 23.35 -28.78 14.65
CA ASN A 435 23.75 -30.10 15.15
C ASN A 435 23.75 -30.20 16.69
N GLY A 436 23.53 -29.11 17.42
CA GLY A 436 23.29 -29.16 18.86
C GLY A 436 24.52 -29.35 19.74
N TYR A 437 25.73 -29.14 19.21
CA TYR A 437 27.01 -29.41 19.90
C TYR A 437 27.15 -28.74 21.27
N TYR A 438 26.40 -27.68 21.57
CA TYR A 438 26.57 -26.88 22.78
C TYR A 438 25.34 -26.78 23.68
N ARG A 439 24.32 -27.64 23.50
CA ARG A 439 23.11 -27.64 24.36
C ARG A 439 22.47 -26.25 24.48
N LEU A 440 22.53 -25.45 23.41
CA LEU A 440 22.08 -24.06 23.36
C LEU A 440 20.59 -23.87 23.73
N PHE A 441 19.81 -24.96 23.72
CA PHE A 441 18.41 -25.03 24.11
C PHE A 441 18.14 -25.98 25.29
N GLY A 442 19.16 -26.36 26.07
CA GLY A 442 18.99 -27.14 27.30
C GLY A 442 18.53 -28.60 27.11
N VAL A 443 18.76 -29.20 25.94
CA VAL A 443 18.36 -30.59 25.66
C VAL A 443 19.19 -31.56 26.52
N HIS A 444 18.51 -32.39 27.31
CA HIS A 444 19.08 -33.29 28.32
C HIS A 444 19.96 -34.40 27.70
N GLN A 445 20.92 -34.88 28.51
CA GLN A 445 22.01 -35.79 28.13
C GLN A 445 21.59 -37.23 27.76
N GLU A 446 20.31 -37.57 27.95
CA GLU A 446 19.75 -38.93 27.78
C GLU A 446 19.20 -39.21 26.36
N LEU A 447 19.17 -38.21 25.47
CA LEU A 447 18.67 -38.38 24.10
C LEU A 447 19.79 -38.82 23.14
N SER A 448 19.49 -39.75 22.23
CA SER A 448 20.42 -40.14 21.17
C SER A 448 20.80 -38.95 20.26
N PHE A 449 22.05 -38.93 19.76
CA PHE A 449 22.61 -37.84 18.96
C PHE A 449 21.70 -37.40 17.79
N ARG A 450 21.11 -38.35 17.05
CA ARG A 450 20.19 -38.07 15.92
C ARG A 450 18.88 -37.39 16.37
N MET A 451 18.41 -37.72 17.56
CA MET A 451 17.16 -37.18 18.10
C MET A 451 17.36 -35.76 18.65
N GLN A 452 18.55 -35.46 19.20
CA GLN A 452 18.96 -34.11 19.58
C GLN A 452 19.08 -33.19 18.35
N GLN A 453 19.67 -33.69 17.26
CA GLN A 453 19.77 -32.94 16.00
C GLN A 453 18.38 -32.59 15.45
N GLY A 454 17.46 -33.55 15.39
CA GLY A 454 16.10 -33.32 14.91
C GLY A 454 15.34 -32.25 15.71
N LEU A 455 15.49 -32.26 17.05
CA LEU A 455 14.84 -31.29 17.92
C LEU A 455 15.42 -29.88 17.77
N ASN A 456 16.74 -29.74 17.66
CA ASN A 456 17.39 -28.43 17.46
C ASN A 456 17.03 -27.83 16.09
N ILE A 457 16.97 -28.65 15.04
CA ILE A 457 16.51 -28.21 13.72
C ILE A 457 15.05 -27.76 13.79
N ALA A 458 14.18 -28.48 14.51
CA ALA A 458 12.78 -28.09 14.68
C ALA A 458 12.64 -26.74 15.43
N ILE A 459 13.42 -26.53 16.49
CA ILE A 459 13.45 -25.26 17.25
C ILE A 459 13.99 -24.11 16.36
N ALA A 460 15.04 -24.35 15.58
CA ALA A 460 15.59 -23.36 14.65
C ALA A 460 14.58 -22.94 13.56
N ILE A 461 13.87 -23.91 12.96
CA ILE A 461 12.82 -23.63 11.96
C ILE A 461 11.64 -22.91 12.61
N PHE A 462 11.25 -23.31 13.82
CA PHE A 462 10.15 -22.69 14.55
C PHE A 462 10.47 -21.24 14.94
N THR A 463 11.68 -20.96 15.40
CA THR A 463 12.15 -19.60 15.72
C THR A 463 12.25 -18.73 14.46
N LEU A 464 12.76 -19.25 13.34
CA LEU A 464 12.72 -18.56 12.04
C LEU A 464 11.29 -18.21 11.63
N TRP A 465 10.35 -19.15 11.78
CA TRP A 465 8.94 -18.95 11.45
C TRP A 465 8.29 -17.86 12.32
N ILE A 466 8.51 -17.88 13.63
CA ILE A 466 8.01 -16.86 14.57
C ILE A 466 8.57 -15.48 14.20
N VAL A 467 9.88 -15.37 13.96
CA VAL A 467 10.51 -14.09 13.61
C VAL A 467 9.98 -13.57 12.29
N HIS A 468 9.77 -14.43 11.28
CA HIS A 468 9.21 -14.02 10.00
C HIS A 468 7.80 -13.43 10.14
N GLN A 469 6.94 -14.07 10.95
CA GLN A 469 5.61 -13.55 11.27
C GLN A 469 5.66 -12.25 12.08
N GLY A 470 6.65 -12.11 12.97
CA GLY A 470 6.88 -10.88 13.73
C GLY A 470 7.30 -9.71 12.83
N VAL A 471 8.26 -9.93 11.94
CA VAL A 471 8.76 -8.88 11.02
C VAL A 471 7.65 -8.44 10.07
N SER A 472 6.83 -9.35 9.55
CA SER A 472 5.70 -8.97 8.67
C SER A 472 4.60 -8.19 9.40
N LYS A 473 4.37 -8.47 10.69
CA LYS A 473 3.32 -7.84 11.49
C LYS A 473 3.71 -6.50 12.12
N TYR A 474 4.96 -6.37 12.59
CA TYR A 474 5.40 -5.21 13.37
C TYR A 474 6.23 -4.19 12.57
N TYR A 475 6.64 -4.50 11.34
CA TYR A 475 7.37 -3.55 10.51
C TYR A 475 6.43 -2.58 9.78
N TRP A 476 6.53 -1.30 10.15
CA TRP A 476 5.71 -0.17 9.69
C TRP A 476 5.69 0.15 8.18
N LYS A 477 6.51 -0.51 7.33
CA LYS A 477 6.52 -0.30 5.87
C LYS A 477 6.31 -1.62 5.13
N GLN A 478 5.60 -1.58 4.00
CA GLN A 478 5.52 -2.72 3.08
C GLN A 478 6.93 -3.04 2.53
N ILE A 479 7.59 -4.01 3.15
CA ILE A 479 8.87 -4.53 2.70
C ILE A 479 8.62 -5.67 1.70
N GLY A 480 9.35 -5.67 0.58
CA GLY A 480 9.31 -6.78 -0.37
C GLY A 480 9.81 -8.09 0.25
N LYS A 481 9.23 -9.23 -0.18
CA LYS A 481 9.44 -10.58 0.39
C LYS A 481 10.92 -10.92 0.64
N PHE A 482 11.80 -10.58 -0.29
CA PHE A 482 13.25 -10.83 -0.18
C PHE A 482 13.92 -10.09 1.00
N LYS A 483 13.56 -8.83 1.21
CA LYS A 483 14.12 -8.02 2.31
C LYS A 483 13.59 -8.50 3.67
N THR A 484 12.32 -8.92 3.74
CA THR A 484 11.73 -9.53 4.94
C THR A 484 12.47 -10.82 5.32
N PHE A 485 12.77 -11.67 4.34
CA PHE A 485 13.53 -12.89 4.54
C PHE A 485 14.94 -12.61 5.06
N ILE A 486 15.66 -11.65 4.47
CA ILE A 486 17.00 -11.25 4.94
C ILE A 486 16.96 -10.74 6.38
N ILE A 487 16.01 -9.87 6.72
CA ILE A 487 15.87 -9.33 8.09
C ILE A 487 15.59 -10.45 9.08
N THR A 488 14.71 -11.38 8.73
CA THR A 488 14.40 -12.56 9.54
C THR A 488 15.66 -13.38 9.81
N LEU A 489 16.44 -13.68 8.76
CA LEU A 489 17.66 -14.47 8.87
C LEU A 489 18.71 -13.77 9.76
N ILE A 490 18.86 -12.45 9.63
CA ILE A 490 19.75 -11.65 10.49
C ILE A 490 19.31 -11.73 11.97
N ILE A 491 18.03 -11.58 12.25
CA ILE A 491 17.51 -11.61 13.63
C ILE A 491 17.68 -13.00 14.24
N THR A 492 17.44 -14.07 13.48
CA THR A 492 17.47 -15.43 14.02
C THR A 492 18.89 -16.01 14.13
N LEU A 493 19.84 -15.57 13.31
CA LEU A 493 21.20 -16.14 13.30
C LEU A 493 22.29 -15.16 13.78
N ALA A 494 22.27 -13.89 13.33
CA ALA A 494 23.35 -12.95 13.61
C ALA A 494 23.24 -12.31 15.00
N ILE A 495 22.03 -12.03 15.48
CA ILE A 495 21.83 -11.44 16.82
C ILE A 495 22.19 -12.43 17.93
N PRO A 496 21.71 -13.70 17.93
CA PRO A 496 22.13 -14.68 18.94
C PRO A 496 23.63 -14.94 18.91
N PHE A 497 24.24 -14.98 17.72
CA PHE A 497 25.68 -15.05 17.55
C PHE A 497 26.40 -13.91 18.29
N ALA A 498 25.99 -12.66 18.05
CA ALA A 498 26.56 -11.49 18.72
C ALA A 498 26.33 -11.53 20.24
N CYS A 499 25.14 -11.93 20.70
CA CYS A 499 24.83 -12.02 22.13
C CYS A 499 25.65 -13.12 22.84
N LEU A 500 25.82 -14.29 22.25
CA LEU A 500 26.58 -15.39 22.83
C LEU A 500 28.09 -15.10 22.85
N THR A 501 28.61 -14.52 21.77
CA THR A 501 30.02 -14.12 21.70
C THR A 501 30.35 -13.01 22.69
N THR A 502 29.47 -12.00 22.83
CA THR A 502 29.63 -10.95 23.86
C THR A 502 29.47 -11.48 25.27
N TYR A 503 28.51 -12.38 25.53
CA TYR A 503 28.33 -13.03 26.82
C TYR A 503 29.54 -13.87 27.23
N TRP A 504 30.05 -14.72 26.32
CA TRP A 504 31.26 -15.49 26.52
C TRP A 504 32.45 -14.57 26.79
N ALA A 505 32.58 -13.48 26.02
CA ALA A 505 33.68 -12.54 26.19
C ALA A 505 33.61 -11.86 27.56
N MET A 506 32.41 -11.44 28.00
CA MET A 506 32.18 -10.74 29.26
C MET A 506 32.49 -11.60 30.49
N ILE A 507 32.11 -12.88 30.48
CA ILE A 507 32.38 -13.78 31.60
C ILE A 507 33.87 -14.13 31.69
N ASN A 508 34.49 -14.39 30.54
CA ASN A 508 35.89 -14.81 30.54
C ASN A 508 36.87 -13.66 30.72
N ILE A 509 36.48 -12.40 30.45
CA ILE A 509 37.37 -11.24 30.58
C ILE A 509 37.94 -11.10 32.00
N ILE A 510 37.16 -11.48 33.01
CA ILE A 510 37.54 -11.43 34.43
C ILE A 510 38.64 -12.44 34.76
N ASN A 511 38.73 -13.53 33.99
CA ASN A 511 39.69 -14.61 34.22
C ASN A 511 41.08 -14.33 33.60
N TYR A 512 41.22 -13.26 32.80
CA TYR A 512 42.49 -12.92 32.15
C TYR A 512 43.21 -11.79 32.88
N LYS A 513 44.54 -11.94 33.01
CA LYS A 513 45.41 -10.91 33.60
C LYS A 513 45.57 -9.73 32.63
N PHE A 514 45.34 -8.52 33.14
CA PHE A 514 45.67 -7.27 32.45
C PHE A 514 47.18 -7.08 32.35
N ASN A 515 47.69 -6.82 31.14
CA ASN A 515 49.11 -6.59 30.89
C ASN A 515 49.32 -5.18 30.29
N VAL A 516 49.54 -4.20 31.17
CA VAL A 516 49.75 -2.80 30.78
C VAL A 516 51.05 -2.63 29.97
N GLU A 517 52.05 -3.49 30.22
CA GLU A 517 53.34 -3.48 29.51
C GLU A 517 53.19 -3.74 28.01
N HIS A 518 52.37 -4.73 27.63
CA HIS A 518 52.07 -5.05 26.24
C HIS A 518 51.32 -3.90 25.55
N LEU A 519 50.40 -3.23 26.27
CA LEU A 519 49.67 -2.08 25.76
C LEU A 519 50.60 -0.86 25.57
N LEU A 520 51.52 -0.58 26.48
CA LEU A 520 52.45 0.54 26.37
C LEU A 520 53.45 0.33 25.23
N LEU A 521 54.13 -0.83 25.21
CA LEU A 521 55.16 -1.14 24.21
C LEU A 521 54.53 -1.41 22.84
N GLY A 522 53.56 -2.32 22.76
CA GLY A 522 52.90 -2.66 21.50
C GLY A 522 51.95 -1.58 21.00
N GLY A 523 51.21 -0.92 21.91
CA GLY A 523 50.22 0.08 21.54
C GLY A 523 50.85 1.35 20.99
N SER A 524 52.06 1.69 21.45
CA SER A 524 52.84 2.79 20.88
C SER A 524 53.18 2.57 19.40
N LEU A 525 53.43 1.33 18.95
CA LEU A 525 53.64 1.00 17.53
C LEU A 525 52.36 1.15 16.71
N PHE A 526 51.23 0.64 17.19
CA PHE A 526 49.95 0.80 16.51
C PHE A 526 49.52 2.28 16.43
N ALA A 527 49.72 3.05 17.51
CA ALA A 527 49.47 4.49 17.52
C ALA A 527 50.43 5.22 16.56
N SER A 528 51.69 4.80 16.50
CA SER A 528 52.70 5.35 15.60
C SER A 528 52.33 5.17 14.12
N VAL A 529 51.77 4.01 13.74
CA VAL A 529 51.23 3.78 12.39
C VAL A 529 50.09 4.75 12.07
N TYR A 530 49.22 5.07 13.04
CA TYR A 530 48.19 6.11 12.85
C TYR A 530 48.81 7.45 12.51
N PHE A 531 49.77 7.88 13.34
CA PHE A 531 50.42 9.17 13.21
C PHE A 531 51.15 9.28 11.87
N PHE A 532 51.71 8.18 11.36
CA PHE A 532 52.29 8.12 10.03
C PHE A 532 51.26 8.42 8.93
N PHE A 533 50.14 7.69 8.89
CA PHE A 533 49.10 7.92 7.88
C PHE A 533 48.44 9.29 8.02
N TRP A 534 48.22 9.76 9.25
CA TRP A 534 47.69 11.08 9.52
C TRP A 534 48.65 12.21 9.09
N ALA A 535 49.94 12.09 9.40
CA ALA A 535 50.97 13.04 8.99
C ALA A 535 51.14 13.07 7.46
N PHE A 536 51.04 11.90 6.79
CA PHE A 536 51.06 11.81 5.33
C PHE A 536 49.83 12.43 4.66
N ALA A 537 48.65 12.34 5.29
CA ALA A 537 47.39 12.83 4.73
C ALA A 537 47.16 14.34 4.94
N LYS A 538 47.80 14.97 5.93
CA LYS A 538 47.59 16.38 6.32
C LYS A 538 48.05 17.43 5.28
N PRO A 539 49.18 17.27 4.56
CA PRO A 539 49.63 18.25 3.59
C PRO A 539 48.70 18.30 2.37
N LYS A 540 48.22 19.50 2.02
CA LYS A 540 47.42 19.72 0.80
C LYS A 540 48.23 19.49 -0.48
N LYS A 541 49.55 19.74 -0.43
CA LYS A 541 50.45 19.61 -1.59
C LYS A 541 51.11 18.24 -1.62
N TRP A 542 51.02 17.54 -2.76
CA TRP A 542 51.45 16.14 -2.90
C TRP A 542 52.95 15.93 -2.63
N TYR A 543 53.81 16.85 -3.06
CA TYR A 543 55.28 16.75 -2.90
C TYR A 543 55.78 16.91 -1.46
N ILE A 544 54.95 17.40 -0.53
CA ILE A 544 55.30 17.52 0.90
C ILE A 544 55.03 16.20 1.65
N LYS A 545 54.18 15.34 1.10
CA LYS A 545 53.76 14.09 1.75
C LYS A 545 54.93 13.12 2.03
N PRO A 546 55.93 12.93 1.15
CA PRO A 546 57.10 12.10 1.44
C PRO A 546 57.93 12.63 2.61
N LEU A 547 58.14 13.95 2.71
CA LEU A 547 58.86 14.59 3.82
C LEU A 547 58.12 14.39 5.15
N ALA A 548 56.79 14.53 5.14
CA ALA A 548 55.95 14.27 6.32
C ALA A 548 55.99 12.79 6.75
N ALA A 549 56.03 11.85 5.80
CA ALA A 549 56.21 10.42 6.08
C ALA A 549 57.58 10.12 6.73
N ILE A 550 58.67 10.70 6.20
CA ILE A 550 60.02 10.53 6.76
C ILE A 550 60.05 11.08 8.19
N GLY A 551 59.52 12.30 8.40
CA GLY A 551 59.45 12.91 9.73
C GLY A 551 58.64 12.05 10.72
N ALA A 552 57.51 11.51 10.29
CA ALA A 552 56.73 10.58 11.11
C ALA A 552 57.54 9.33 11.44
N PHE A 553 58.22 8.71 10.48
CA PHE A 553 59.03 7.50 10.69
C PHE A 553 60.16 7.71 11.71
N VAL A 554 60.84 8.87 11.67
CA VAL A 554 61.85 9.25 12.67
C VAL A 554 61.24 9.34 14.07
N VAL A 555 60.03 9.90 14.20
CA VAL A 555 59.32 9.94 15.49
C VAL A 555 58.96 8.54 15.98
N ILE A 556 58.54 7.62 15.10
CA ILE A 556 58.27 6.22 15.49
C ILE A 556 59.54 5.58 16.08
N ILE A 557 60.67 5.71 15.39
CA ILE A 557 61.95 5.16 15.86
C ILE A 557 62.35 5.80 17.19
N GLY A 558 62.21 7.12 17.32
CA GLY A 558 62.52 7.85 18.55
C GLY A 558 61.68 7.40 19.75
N VAL A 559 60.38 7.18 19.55
CA VAL A 559 59.47 6.67 20.59
C VAL A 559 59.86 5.25 21.02
N GLN A 560 60.12 4.34 20.07
CA GLN A 560 60.54 2.97 20.41
C GLN A 560 61.90 2.93 21.10
N TYR A 561 62.85 3.76 20.65
CA TYR A 561 64.17 3.89 21.27
C TYR A 561 64.07 4.45 22.70
N ALA A 562 63.24 5.48 22.92
CA ALA A 562 62.99 6.02 24.25
C ALA A 562 62.40 4.95 25.20
N LEU A 563 61.42 4.16 24.74
CA LEU A 563 60.85 3.07 25.52
C LEU A 563 61.87 1.96 25.82
N MET A 564 62.79 1.68 24.90
CA MET A 564 63.90 0.74 25.12
C MET A 564 64.87 1.22 26.21
N VAL A 565 65.21 2.51 26.23
CA VAL A 565 66.11 3.12 27.22
C VAL A 565 65.43 3.24 28.60
N LEU A 566 64.14 3.60 28.62
CA LEU A 566 63.33 3.73 29.84
C LEU A 566 63.02 2.40 30.53
N ASN A 567 63.30 1.26 29.91
CA ASN A 567 63.17 -0.06 30.51
C ASN A 567 64.10 -0.29 31.73
N GLY A 568 65.19 0.48 31.87
CA GLY A 568 66.04 0.46 33.06
C GLY A 568 65.32 0.94 34.34
N PRO A 569 64.74 2.15 34.35
CA PRO A 569 64.06 2.71 35.52
C PRO A 569 62.59 2.28 35.75
N ILE A 570 61.87 1.78 34.74
CA ILE A 570 60.41 1.48 34.84
C ILE A 570 60.13 0.01 35.22
N ASP A 571 61.16 -0.84 35.28
CA ASP A 571 61.08 -2.24 35.70
C ASP A 571 59.97 -3.04 34.99
N ILE A 572 59.94 -2.97 33.65
CA ILE A 572 59.01 -3.74 32.82
C ILE A 572 59.45 -5.21 32.88
N GLU A 573 58.79 -6.00 33.73
CA GLU A 573 59.17 -7.38 34.08
C GLU A 573 59.35 -8.25 32.83
N ALA A 574 58.52 -8.03 31.80
CA ALA A 574 58.63 -8.78 30.56
C ALA A 574 60.02 -8.68 29.94
N LEU A 575 60.60 -7.48 29.80
CA LEU A 575 61.87 -7.27 29.08
C LEU A 575 63.11 -7.83 29.82
N LYS A 576 63.02 -8.10 31.13
CA LYS A 576 64.11 -8.68 31.94
C LYS A 576 64.20 -10.21 31.83
N ALA A 577 63.08 -10.90 31.58
CA ALA A 577 63.00 -12.37 31.66
C ALA A 577 63.63 -13.14 30.47
N GLY A 578 64.00 -12.46 29.37
CA GLY A 578 64.23 -13.14 28.08
C GLY A 578 65.66 -13.27 27.56
N ASN A 579 66.65 -12.50 28.05
CA ASN A 579 67.98 -12.37 27.41
C ASN A 579 67.93 -12.14 25.87
N ALA A 580 66.79 -11.69 25.34
CA ALA A 580 66.49 -11.62 23.91
C ALA A 580 66.58 -10.17 23.41
N PRO A 581 66.95 -9.95 22.13
CA PRO A 581 66.97 -8.62 21.56
C PRO A 581 65.57 -7.98 21.59
N TYR A 582 65.50 -6.69 21.96
CA TYR A 582 64.26 -5.91 22.14
C TYR A 582 63.21 -6.13 21.04
N LEU A 583 63.64 -6.17 19.77
CA LEU A 583 62.76 -6.40 18.62
C LEU A 583 62.07 -7.76 18.64
N LYS A 584 62.77 -8.83 19.07
CA LYS A 584 62.19 -10.18 19.19
C LYS A 584 61.11 -10.20 20.26
N GLN A 585 61.34 -9.48 21.34
CA GLN A 585 60.39 -9.40 22.44
C GLN A 585 59.16 -8.54 22.11
N LEU A 586 59.37 -7.41 21.46
CA LEU A 586 58.31 -6.56 20.93
C LEU A 586 57.43 -7.33 19.92
N SER A 587 58.04 -8.13 19.05
CA SER A 587 57.33 -9.02 18.13
C SER A 587 56.46 -10.04 18.89
N ASN A 588 57.00 -10.67 19.94
CA ASN A 588 56.24 -11.63 20.76
C ASN A 588 55.06 -10.96 21.49
N MET A 589 55.22 -9.70 21.92
CA MET A 589 54.17 -8.96 22.61
C MET A 589 53.01 -8.55 21.70
N ILE A 590 53.29 -8.28 20.41
CA ILE A 590 52.31 -7.83 19.42
C ILE A 590 51.64 -8.99 18.69
N MET A 591 52.27 -10.17 18.65
CA MET A 591 51.75 -11.35 17.97
C MET A 591 50.30 -11.70 18.35
N PRO A 592 49.90 -11.72 19.64
CA PRO A 592 48.51 -11.96 20.02
C PRO A 592 47.55 -10.93 19.43
N ALA A 593 47.95 -9.66 19.38
CA ALA A 593 47.14 -8.58 18.80
C ALA A 593 47.00 -8.70 17.28
N MET A 594 48.08 -9.08 16.58
CA MET A 594 48.02 -9.33 15.13
C MET A 594 47.12 -10.51 14.79
N GLN A 595 47.22 -11.61 15.53
CA GLN A 595 46.33 -12.76 15.37
C GLN A 595 44.88 -12.41 15.69
N TYR A 596 44.64 -11.65 16.75
CA TYR A 596 43.31 -11.16 17.13
C TYR A 596 42.66 -10.33 16.02
N ILE A 597 43.39 -9.38 15.43
CA ILE A 597 42.89 -8.52 14.35
C ILE A 597 42.60 -9.33 13.09
N LEU A 598 43.48 -10.27 12.72
CA LEU A 598 43.28 -11.12 11.54
C LEU A 598 42.07 -12.05 11.69
N LEU A 599 41.93 -12.69 12.85
CA LEU A 599 40.85 -13.61 13.16
C LEU A 599 39.49 -12.92 13.39
N ASN A 600 39.46 -11.63 13.73
CA ASN A 600 38.23 -10.83 13.81
C ASN A 600 38.09 -9.85 12.63
N GLY A 601 38.89 -10.02 11.58
CA GLY A 601 38.91 -9.15 10.41
C GLY A 601 37.52 -8.96 9.77
N PRO A 602 36.74 -10.02 9.52
CA PRO A 602 35.41 -9.91 8.94
C PRO A 602 34.43 -9.14 9.84
N GLU A 603 34.50 -9.30 11.16
CA GLU A 603 33.69 -8.56 12.13
C GLU A 603 34.05 -7.08 12.11
N ILE A 604 35.35 -6.77 12.10
CA ILE A 604 35.86 -5.41 12.04
C ILE A 604 35.43 -4.75 10.72
N ILE A 605 35.52 -5.45 9.59
CA ILE A 605 35.06 -4.96 8.28
C ILE A 605 33.54 -4.73 8.30
N LEU A 606 32.77 -5.69 8.80
CA LEU A 606 31.31 -5.60 8.87
C LEU A 606 30.88 -4.42 9.75
N MET A 607 31.45 -4.29 10.95
CA MET A 607 31.19 -3.18 11.86
C MET A 607 31.62 -1.85 11.25
N THR A 608 32.74 -1.80 10.54
CA THR A 608 33.17 -0.61 9.81
C THR A 608 32.14 -0.18 8.78
N VAL A 609 31.66 -1.11 7.94
CA VAL A 609 30.69 -0.81 6.90
C VAL A 609 29.37 -0.34 7.51
N LEU A 610 28.85 -1.08 8.49
CA LEU A 610 27.59 -0.74 9.16
C LEU A 610 27.68 0.61 9.86
N PHE A 611 28.69 0.80 10.72
CA PHE A 611 28.86 2.04 11.47
C PHE A 611 29.06 3.24 10.55
N THR A 612 29.89 3.11 9.51
CA THR A 612 30.12 4.18 8.54
C THR A 612 28.85 4.50 7.76
N TYR A 613 28.12 3.48 7.32
CA TYR A 613 26.87 3.64 6.60
C TYR A 613 25.85 4.37 7.47
N PHE A 614 25.60 3.91 8.70
CA PHE A 614 24.63 4.54 9.60
C PHE A 614 25.04 5.95 10.01
N ALA A 615 26.30 6.17 10.41
CA ALA A 615 26.77 7.49 10.83
C ALA A 615 26.75 8.50 9.67
N THR A 616 27.22 8.10 8.48
CA THR A 616 27.25 8.99 7.31
C THR A 616 25.84 9.26 6.80
N ARG A 617 25.02 8.21 6.66
CA ARG A 617 23.63 8.35 6.19
C ARG A 617 22.80 9.18 7.15
N ARG A 618 22.89 8.95 8.46
CA ARG A 618 22.13 9.74 9.46
C ARG A 618 22.51 11.21 9.42
N ARG A 619 23.82 11.52 9.47
CA ARG A 619 24.30 12.91 9.44
C ARG A 619 23.92 13.61 8.13
N PHE A 620 23.97 12.88 7.03
CA PHE A 620 23.54 13.37 5.73
C PHE A 620 22.05 13.75 5.71
N TRP A 621 21.16 12.84 6.13
CA TRP A 621 19.71 13.11 6.14
C TRP A 621 19.33 14.23 7.11
N LEU A 622 20.00 14.34 8.27
CA LEU A 622 19.79 15.46 9.20
C LEU A 622 20.17 16.80 8.56
N ASN A 623 21.33 16.86 7.89
CA ASN A 623 21.77 18.06 7.20
C ASN A 623 20.82 18.43 6.05
N THR A 624 20.43 17.46 5.21
CA THR A 624 19.47 17.73 4.13
C THR A 624 18.12 18.18 4.68
N LYS A 625 17.60 17.54 5.72
CA LYS A 625 16.35 17.95 6.37
C LYS A 625 16.43 19.38 6.90
N ALA A 626 17.54 19.76 7.53
CA ALA A 626 17.77 21.14 7.98
C ALA A 626 17.74 22.12 6.81
N THR A 627 18.52 21.87 5.76
CA THR A 627 18.60 22.75 4.58
C THR A 627 17.26 22.92 3.87
N VAL A 628 16.46 21.87 3.78
CA VAL A 628 15.12 21.90 3.16
C VAL A 628 14.10 22.52 4.11
N SER A 629 14.21 22.32 5.42
CA SER A 629 13.33 22.94 6.41
C SER A 629 13.44 24.47 6.43
N GLU A 630 14.60 25.01 6.07
CA GLU A 630 14.79 26.46 5.90
C GLU A 630 13.88 27.07 4.82
N TYR A 631 13.33 26.25 3.90
CA TYR A 631 12.34 26.73 2.92
C TYR A 631 10.94 26.98 3.53
N ASN A 632 10.73 26.63 4.80
CA ASN A 632 9.46 26.81 5.54
C ASN A 632 8.21 26.28 4.81
N SER A 633 8.38 25.27 3.94
CA SER A 633 7.31 24.65 3.16
C SER A 633 7.11 23.19 3.59
N PRO A 634 6.01 22.87 4.30
CA PRO A 634 5.68 21.48 4.65
C PRO A 634 5.52 20.58 3.43
N VAL A 635 5.01 21.14 2.32
CA VAL A 635 4.83 20.41 1.07
C VAL A 635 6.18 20.02 0.48
N LEU A 636 7.16 20.91 0.51
CA LEU A 636 8.50 20.62 0.01
C LEU A 636 9.17 19.47 0.78
N LEU A 637 9.04 19.47 2.11
CA LEU A 637 9.51 18.37 2.96
C LEU A 637 8.84 17.03 2.58
N LYS A 638 7.53 17.06 2.37
CA LYS A 638 6.76 15.89 1.94
C LYS A 638 7.17 15.40 0.55
N SER A 639 7.35 16.28 -0.43
CA SER A 639 7.82 15.95 -1.80
C SER A 639 9.24 15.38 -1.81
N MET A 640 10.05 15.72 -0.81
CA MET A 640 11.37 15.13 -0.56
C MET A 640 11.34 13.83 0.25
N LYS A 641 10.16 13.37 0.70
CA LYS A 641 9.97 12.19 1.58
C LYS A 641 10.74 12.31 2.90
N MET A 642 10.75 13.52 3.45
CA MET A 642 11.40 13.87 4.71
C MET A 642 10.33 14.17 5.75
N ASP A 643 9.76 13.12 6.34
CA ASP A 643 8.86 13.23 7.50
C ASP A 643 9.63 13.76 8.74
#